data_AF-A0AAN7BWW8-F1
#
_entry.id   AF-A0AAN7BWW8-F1
#
_cell.length_a   1.000
_cell.length_b   1.000
_cell.length_c   1.000
_cell.angle_alpha   90.00
_cell.angle_beta   90.00
_cell.angle_gamma   90.00
#
_symmetry.space_group_name_H-M   'P 1'
#
loop_
_entity.id
_entity.type
_entity.pdbx_description
1 polymer ?
#
loop_
_entity_poly.entity_id
_entity_poly.type
_entity_poly.pdbx_seq_one_letter_code
_entity_poly.pdbx_strand_id
1 'polypeptide(L)'
;MSTEKSPPNIDSPTSSSASTIRHSPPPSITKNASPPPTTSPPPEESRSKAQTALIITALSSALFLAALDVTIITVAIPTIASEFSSTAGYTWIGSAYMLSSAACAPIWGKVSDIWGRKVMMLIAVAIFWIGSLLSAITIQGAGGGGVIILVNVCISDLFSMRKRGVYFGVMGIVWAVAGAIGPVLGGVFTSKVSWRWCFYINLPISGVGFGILALVLRLHNPRTSMREGLVAVDWLGSLTFGGVKYSWSSATVLGLIVFGVVTAGIFVVIEWKVAKFPLMPLRLFRRRASLASLGTAAFQAMAVLGASPLMSGIYILPFVLSLSKTGRYLECIVLGMAIMTPKANWPKIVVYQIIAGIGVGPNFQAPLIALQSTVEGRDMAAATATFGFVRQLFTSISVVIGGVVFQNKMQEQYPRLLAELGPEAADLLSGKNAASSVGRVQELPEQDQDVAHLAYFESLKTMYIMYVVFAAVGTKDHQEHKTGLQAMKEEEARRLRATATTDFPTLTSAALVALASLSDAASLQRVNNFGSNPSNIRAYIYVPDRLASNPALITAVHYCGGTASAFQGNTNAYRAAADQQGFIVLYPESPNSGGCWDVSSPASLTRGGGGDSNSIANFVNWAITQYNVDRNKVFLTGLSSGAMMTNVLSATYPDLFKAATAYAGVSAGCFRTGTVAGWNNTCAEGRSISTQAHWASVATGMYPGYTGSRPRMMIYHGSQDEIINAQNFQETMKQWAGVFGYTYGSPQQTLNNNPGSPYTKYVYGDQLVGVYGAGVTHNIPMNAAHDLQWFGLTGNTAPVTSSTRVSTTSVAQSTTFVTSSSTTTSAAAPTATGCVAQRWAQCGGQGFNGCTVCASPYTCTFSNNWYSQCL
;
A
#
# COMPACT_ATOMS: atom_id res chain seq x y z
N MET A 1 -61.80 -68.30 -12.61
CA MET A 1 -62.28 -67.07 -11.98
C MET A 1 -61.99 -65.93 -12.95
N SER A 2 -62.70 -65.85 -14.10
CA SER A 2 -64.12 -65.46 -14.27
C SER A 2 -64.25 -63.97 -13.90
N THR A 3 -64.58 -62.99 -14.75
CA THR A 3 -65.39 -62.89 -15.99
C THR A 3 -65.08 -61.50 -16.60
N GLU A 4 -64.71 -61.33 -17.87
CA GLU A 4 -65.57 -61.25 -19.07
C GLU A 4 -66.45 -59.98 -19.19
N LYS A 5 -66.18 -59.16 -20.23
CA LYS A 5 -67.22 -58.55 -21.10
C LYS A 5 -66.60 -57.94 -22.38
N SER A 6 -67.10 -58.38 -23.53
CA SER A 6 -66.85 -57.87 -24.90
C SER A 6 -68.12 -57.15 -25.45
N PRO A 7 -68.26 -56.88 -26.78
CA PRO A 7 -68.04 -55.63 -27.55
C PRO A 7 -69.41 -55.07 -28.11
N PRO A 8 -69.58 -54.22 -29.18
CA PRO A 8 -69.15 -54.32 -30.63
C PRO A 8 -68.69 -52.95 -31.24
N ASN A 9 -67.99 -52.77 -32.38
CA ASN A 9 -68.19 -53.04 -33.82
C ASN A 9 -69.25 -52.16 -34.56
N ILE A 10 -68.94 -51.81 -35.85
CA ILE A 10 -69.81 -51.22 -36.92
C ILE A 10 -69.85 -49.65 -36.93
N ASP A 11 -69.60 -48.84 -37.97
CA ASP A 11 -69.86 -48.89 -39.43
C ASP A 11 -69.00 -47.87 -40.24
N SER A 12 -68.93 -48.07 -41.57
CA SER A 12 -68.49 -47.13 -42.63
C SER A 12 -69.72 -46.82 -43.54
N PRO A 13 -69.71 -46.11 -44.71
CA PRO A 13 -68.74 -45.27 -45.44
C PRO A 13 -69.35 -43.94 -46.00
N THR A 14 -68.65 -43.27 -46.94
CA THR A 14 -69.05 -42.21 -47.95
C THR A 14 -68.38 -40.84 -47.74
N SER A 15 -68.04 -40.04 -48.76
CA SER A 15 -67.47 -40.21 -50.12
C SER A 15 -67.16 -38.80 -50.67
N SER A 16 -65.97 -38.59 -51.25
CA SER A 16 -65.56 -37.53 -52.21
C SER A 16 -65.74 -36.04 -51.79
N SER A 17 -64.83 -35.09 -52.03
CA SER A 17 -63.99 -34.88 -53.22
C SER A 17 -62.85 -33.87 -52.98
N ALA A 18 -61.64 -34.27 -53.40
CA ALA A 18 -60.56 -33.52 -54.05
C ALA A 18 -60.01 -32.19 -53.47
N SER A 19 -58.77 -32.22 -52.94
CA SER A 19 -57.63 -31.52 -53.57
C SER A 19 -56.26 -32.08 -53.10
N THR A 20 -55.50 -32.55 -54.10
CA THR A 20 -54.04 -32.53 -54.33
C THR A 20 -53.01 -32.44 -53.17
N ILE A 21 -52.38 -33.59 -52.87
CA ILE A 21 -50.92 -33.87 -52.78
C ILE A 21 -49.99 -32.88 -52.03
N ARG A 22 -49.36 -33.28 -50.90
CA ARG A 22 -47.96 -33.80 -50.79
C ARG A 22 -47.56 -34.05 -49.31
N HIS A 23 -46.78 -35.09 -49.05
CA HIS A 23 -46.35 -35.57 -47.74
C HIS A 23 -45.58 -34.54 -46.88
N SER A 24 -46.01 -34.36 -45.63
CA SER A 24 -45.27 -33.65 -44.58
C SER A 24 -44.47 -34.64 -43.71
N PRO A 25 -43.20 -34.34 -43.35
CA PRO A 25 -42.41 -35.14 -42.40
C PRO A 25 -42.86 -34.91 -40.94
N PRO A 26 -42.48 -35.80 -39.99
CA PRO A 26 -42.98 -35.83 -38.61
C PRO A 26 -42.52 -34.62 -37.76
N PRO A 27 -43.22 -34.31 -36.66
CA PRO A 27 -43.19 -33.01 -36.01
C PRO A 27 -41.88 -32.73 -35.29
N SER A 28 -41.27 -31.58 -35.60
CA SER A 28 -40.17 -31.00 -34.84
C SER A 28 -40.67 -30.52 -33.48
N ILE A 29 -40.09 -31.04 -32.40
CA ILE A 29 -40.21 -30.52 -31.05
C ILE A 29 -39.65 -29.09 -31.04
N THR A 30 -40.53 -28.09 -31.19
CA THR A 30 -40.21 -26.70 -30.89
C THR A 30 -40.03 -26.58 -29.39
N LYS A 31 -38.77 -26.63 -28.93
CA LYS A 31 -38.39 -26.04 -27.66
C LYS A 31 -38.80 -24.56 -27.72
N ASN A 32 -39.67 -24.16 -26.80
CA ASN A 32 -39.97 -22.76 -26.52
C ASN A 32 -38.65 -22.02 -26.26
N ALA A 33 -38.14 -21.35 -27.30
CA ALA A 33 -37.10 -20.35 -27.14
C ALA A 33 -37.78 -19.12 -26.54
N SER A 34 -37.48 -18.86 -25.27
CA SER A 34 -37.78 -17.58 -24.64
C SER A 34 -37.27 -16.45 -25.55
N PRO A 35 -38.05 -15.39 -25.79
CA PRO A 35 -37.57 -14.27 -26.60
C PRO A 35 -36.27 -13.72 -25.99
N PRO A 36 -35.30 -13.29 -26.81
CA PRO A 36 -34.07 -12.69 -26.31
C PRO A 36 -34.41 -11.48 -25.43
N PRO A 37 -33.67 -11.22 -24.34
CA PRO A 37 -33.94 -10.08 -23.49
C PRO A 37 -33.81 -8.81 -24.32
N THR A 38 -34.93 -8.11 -24.52
CA THR A 38 -34.97 -6.77 -25.08
C THR A 38 -33.99 -5.91 -24.30
N THR A 39 -32.87 -5.52 -24.93
CA THR A 39 -32.00 -4.47 -24.41
C THR A 39 -32.81 -3.19 -24.36
N SER A 40 -33.30 -2.85 -23.16
CA SER A 40 -33.89 -1.55 -22.90
C SER A 40 -32.86 -0.46 -23.25
N PRO A 41 -33.26 0.60 -23.96
CA PRO A 41 -32.36 1.71 -24.25
C PRO A 41 -31.82 2.27 -22.92
N PRO A 42 -30.56 2.75 -22.88
CA PRO A 42 -29.99 3.32 -21.67
C PRO A 42 -30.92 4.42 -21.09
N PRO A 43 -31.10 4.52 -19.76
CA PRO A 43 -32.14 5.35 -19.11
C PRO A 43 -32.17 6.83 -19.55
N GLU A 44 -31.02 7.31 -20.02
CA GLU A 44 -30.72 8.66 -20.48
C GLU A 44 -31.21 8.99 -21.91
N GLU A 45 -31.44 8.00 -22.78
CA GLU A 45 -31.94 8.22 -24.16
C GLU A 45 -33.40 8.69 -24.21
N SER A 46 -34.15 8.48 -23.12
CA SER A 46 -35.54 8.90 -23.00
C SER A 46 -35.72 10.38 -22.61
N ARG A 47 -34.64 11.13 -22.32
CA ARG A 47 -34.70 12.47 -21.70
C ARG A 47 -34.01 13.53 -22.54
N SER A 48 -34.60 14.73 -22.61
CA SER A 48 -33.95 15.89 -23.23
C SER A 48 -32.71 16.33 -22.45
N LYS A 49 -31.72 16.90 -23.14
CA LYS A 49 -30.52 17.50 -22.51
C LYS A 49 -30.90 18.56 -21.47
N ALA A 50 -31.95 19.34 -21.72
CA ALA A 50 -32.46 20.34 -20.79
C ALA A 50 -33.02 19.70 -19.50
N GLN A 51 -33.76 18.59 -19.63
CA GLN A 51 -34.31 17.85 -18.49
C GLN A 51 -33.19 17.23 -17.64
N THR A 52 -32.16 16.68 -18.28
CA THR A 52 -30.99 16.12 -17.59
C THR A 52 -30.19 17.20 -16.86
N ALA A 53 -29.97 18.36 -17.49
CA ALA A 53 -29.30 19.48 -16.85
C ALA A 53 -30.07 19.96 -15.61
N LEU A 54 -31.40 20.10 -15.73
CA LEU A 54 -32.25 20.57 -14.64
C LEU A 54 -32.27 19.58 -13.45
N ILE A 55 -32.31 18.28 -13.70
CA ILE A 55 -32.20 17.24 -12.65
C ILE A 55 -30.82 17.30 -11.96
N ILE A 56 -29.74 17.42 -12.73
CA ILE A 56 -28.39 17.52 -12.15
C ILE A 56 -28.25 18.79 -11.33
N THR A 57 -28.71 19.95 -11.81
CA THR A 57 -28.70 21.20 -11.04
C THR A 57 -29.50 21.07 -9.75
N ALA A 58 -30.66 20.42 -9.77
CA ALA A 58 -31.47 20.17 -8.58
C ALA A 58 -30.73 19.30 -7.54
N LEU A 59 -30.17 18.17 -7.97
CA LEU A 59 -29.39 17.27 -7.11
C LEU A 59 -28.11 17.94 -6.59
N SER A 60 -27.43 18.71 -7.43
CA SER A 60 -26.25 19.49 -7.06
C SER A 60 -26.58 20.58 -6.05
N SER A 61 -27.74 21.24 -6.16
CA SER A 61 -28.15 22.26 -5.17
C SER A 61 -28.44 21.66 -3.80
N ALA A 62 -29.08 20.49 -3.75
CA ALA A 62 -29.33 19.76 -2.50
C ALA A 62 -28.00 19.27 -1.88
N LEU A 63 -27.10 18.74 -2.70
CA LEU A 63 -25.78 18.29 -2.24
C LEU A 63 -24.92 19.46 -1.75
N PHE A 64 -24.97 20.60 -2.43
CA PHE A 64 -24.23 21.81 -2.06
C PHE A 64 -24.55 22.24 -0.63
N LEU A 65 -25.84 22.24 -0.27
CA LEU A 65 -26.29 22.61 1.06
C LEU A 65 -25.78 21.65 2.14
N ALA A 66 -25.95 20.35 1.91
CA ALA A 66 -25.47 19.34 2.85
C ALA A 66 -23.94 19.40 3.00
N ALA A 67 -23.20 19.68 1.91
CA ALA A 67 -21.74 19.82 1.94
C ALA A 67 -21.27 21.15 2.58
N LEU A 68 -22.01 22.24 2.36
CA LEU A 68 -21.71 23.54 2.94
C LEU A 68 -21.86 23.48 4.47
N ASP A 69 -22.86 22.77 4.98
CA ASP A 69 -23.07 22.61 6.43
C ASP A 69 -21.93 21.88 7.15
N VAL A 70 -21.38 20.86 6.51
CA VAL A 70 -20.21 20.14 7.04
C VAL A 70 -19.01 21.09 7.25
N THR A 71 -18.92 22.17 6.47
CA THR A 71 -17.75 23.04 6.45
C THR A 71 -17.96 24.37 7.16
N ILE A 72 -19.15 24.99 7.03
CA ILE A 72 -19.49 26.27 7.65
C ILE A 72 -19.49 26.18 9.17
N ILE A 73 -19.96 25.06 9.73
CA ILE A 73 -20.11 24.91 11.18
C ILE A 73 -18.76 24.82 11.89
N THR A 74 -17.74 24.28 11.22
CA THR A 74 -16.39 24.08 11.79
C THR A 74 -15.76 25.40 12.25
N VAL A 75 -16.06 26.49 11.54
CA VAL A 75 -15.60 27.84 11.87
C VAL A 75 -16.40 28.47 13.02
N ALA A 76 -17.64 28.05 13.22
CA ALA A 76 -18.50 28.54 14.29
C ALA A 76 -18.31 27.79 15.63
N ILE A 77 -17.71 26.60 15.62
CA ILE A 77 -17.49 25.76 16.82
C ILE A 77 -16.87 26.53 17.99
N PRO A 78 -15.77 27.30 17.84
CA PRO A 78 -15.16 28.00 18.96
C PRO A 78 -16.11 29.00 19.62
N THR A 79 -16.86 29.75 18.82
CA THR A 79 -17.82 30.76 19.30
C THR A 79 -18.99 30.09 20.01
N ILE A 80 -19.55 29.02 19.46
CA ILE A 80 -20.65 28.27 20.10
C ILE A 80 -20.17 27.66 21.43
N ALA A 81 -18.99 27.03 21.45
CA ALA A 81 -18.42 26.46 22.66
C ALA A 81 -18.17 27.51 23.76
N SER A 82 -17.77 28.73 23.36
CA SER A 82 -17.57 29.85 24.27
C SER A 82 -18.88 30.42 24.83
N GLU A 83 -19.95 30.53 24.03
CA GLU A 83 -21.26 31.04 24.46
C GLU A 83 -21.91 30.11 25.50
N PHE A 84 -21.69 28.80 25.38
CA PHE A 84 -22.20 27.79 26.32
C PHE A 84 -21.21 27.39 27.41
N SER A 85 -20.05 28.06 27.52
CA SER A 85 -18.99 27.77 28.50
C SER A 85 -18.63 26.27 28.62
N SER A 86 -18.60 25.56 27.48
CA SER A 86 -18.44 24.11 27.44
C SER A 86 -17.25 23.70 26.58
N THR A 87 -16.15 23.33 27.24
CA THR A 87 -14.95 22.78 26.59
C THR A 87 -15.23 21.46 25.87
N ALA A 88 -16.16 20.66 26.40
CA ALA A 88 -16.65 19.44 25.75
C ALA A 88 -17.44 19.74 24.46
N GLY A 89 -18.12 20.89 24.40
CA GLY A 89 -18.86 21.33 23.21
C GLY A 89 -17.98 21.43 21.97
N TYR A 90 -16.71 21.84 22.15
CA TYR A 90 -15.77 22.02 21.05
C TYR A 90 -15.59 20.75 20.19
N THR A 91 -15.46 19.58 20.82
CA THR A 91 -15.31 18.30 20.11
C THR A 91 -16.66 17.72 19.67
N TRP A 92 -17.70 17.88 20.48
CA TRP A 92 -18.99 17.21 20.26
C TRP A 92 -19.89 17.92 19.24
N ILE A 93 -19.80 19.24 19.09
CA ILE A 93 -20.63 19.99 18.12
C ILE A 93 -20.34 19.50 16.70
N GLY A 94 -19.07 19.48 16.27
CA GLY A 94 -18.71 18.96 14.94
C GLY A 94 -19.04 17.48 14.76
N SER A 95 -18.79 16.66 15.79
CA SER A 95 -18.99 15.22 15.74
C SER A 95 -20.47 14.80 15.72
N ALA A 96 -21.36 15.56 16.35
CA ALA A 96 -22.79 15.23 16.44
C ALA A 96 -23.49 15.23 15.07
N TYR A 97 -23.13 16.19 14.21
CA TYR A 97 -23.63 16.24 12.83
C TYR A 97 -23.18 15.00 12.05
N MET A 98 -21.87 14.70 12.10
CA MET A 98 -21.28 13.59 11.34
C MET A 98 -21.78 12.23 11.82
N LEU A 99 -21.92 12.06 13.13
CA LEU A 99 -22.38 10.81 13.74
C LEU A 99 -23.86 10.56 13.44
N SER A 100 -24.71 11.60 13.50
CA SER A 100 -26.12 11.47 13.11
C SER A 100 -26.28 11.21 11.61
N SER A 101 -25.49 11.90 10.78
CA SER A 101 -25.41 11.65 9.34
C SER A 101 -24.97 10.21 9.03
N ALA A 102 -23.99 9.67 9.76
CA ALA A 102 -23.51 8.30 9.62
C ALA A 102 -24.61 7.30 9.99
N ALA A 103 -25.19 7.43 11.18
CA ALA A 103 -26.20 6.51 11.71
C ALA A 103 -27.40 6.36 10.77
N CYS A 104 -27.86 7.45 10.17
CA CYS A 104 -29.01 7.42 9.25
C CYS A 104 -28.68 6.97 7.82
N ALA A 105 -27.40 6.90 7.43
CA ALA A 105 -27.01 6.63 6.04
C ALA A 105 -27.53 5.29 5.48
N PRO A 106 -27.40 4.14 6.17
CA PRO A 106 -27.95 2.86 5.70
C PRO A 106 -29.48 2.87 5.60
N ILE A 107 -30.13 3.53 6.56
CA ILE A 107 -31.58 3.64 6.65
C ILE A 107 -32.11 4.34 5.40
N TRP A 108 -31.53 5.49 5.03
CA TRP A 108 -31.93 6.23 3.84
C TRP A 108 -31.80 5.43 2.55
N GLY A 109 -30.71 4.70 2.38
CA GLY A 109 -30.50 3.82 1.22
C GLY A 109 -31.61 2.80 1.07
N LYS A 110 -31.89 2.05 2.14
CA LYS A 110 -32.87 0.96 2.14
C LYS A 110 -34.31 1.42 2.07
N VAL A 111 -34.63 2.44 2.85
CA VAL A 111 -35.96 3.04 2.86
C VAL A 111 -36.31 3.63 1.48
N SER A 112 -35.32 4.16 0.76
CA SER A 112 -35.52 4.63 -0.61
C SER A 112 -35.67 3.52 -1.66
N ASP A 113 -35.21 2.30 -1.38
CA ASP A 113 -35.51 1.12 -2.23
C ASP A 113 -36.99 0.72 -2.12
N ILE A 114 -37.58 0.91 -0.94
CA ILE A 114 -38.94 0.48 -0.61
C ILE A 114 -40.00 1.50 -1.03
N TRP A 115 -39.85 2.77 -0.63
CA TRP A 115 -40.86 3.82 -0.88
C TRP A 115 -40.50 4.77 -2.02
N GLY A 116 -39.43 4.45 -2.75
CA GLY A 116 -38.97 5.18 -3.92
C GLY A 116 -38.05 6.36 -3.62
N ARG A 117 -37.18 6.65 -4.60
CA ARG A 117 -36.12 7.68 -4.49
C ARG A 117 -36.65 9.09 -4.29
N LYS A 118 -37.71 9.46 -5.01
CA LYS A 118 -38.25 10.83 -4.98
C LYS A 118 -38.78 11.20 -3.61
N VAL A 119 -39.64 10.36 -3.03
CA VAL A 119 -40.30 10.66 -1.76
C VAL A 119 -39.27 10.75 -0.65
N MET A 120 -38.33 9.80 -0.59
CA MET A 120 -37.29 9.83 0.44
C MET A 120 -36.33 10.99 0.29
N MET A 121 -36.02 11.43 -0.93
CA MET A 121 -35.22 12.65 -1.16
C MET A 121 -35.91 13.88 -0.57
N LEU A 122 -37.21 14.05 -0.82
CA LEU A 122 -37.98 15.19 -0.30
C LEU A 122 -38.05 15.15 1.23
N ILE A 123 -38.27 13.98 1.84
CA ILE A 123 -38.30 13.85 3.30
C ILE A 123 -36.91 14.19 3.89
N ALA A 124 -35.82 13.72 3.30
CA ALA A 124 -34.47 14.03 3.77
C ALA A 124 -34.19 15.54 3.74
N VAL A 125 -34.56 16.23 2.65
CA VAL A 125 -34.44 17.69 2.53
C VAL A 125 -35.34 18.42 3.53
N ALA A 126 -36.55 17.93 3.79
CA ALA A 126 -37.46 18.52 4.78
C ALA A 126 -36.94 18.39 6.21
N ILE A 127 -36.39 17.23 6.58
CA ILE A 127 -35.75 17.01 7.89
C ILE A 127 -34.54 17.94 8.05
N PHE A 128 -33.73 18.08 7.00
CA PHE A 128 -32.60 19.01 6.97
C PHE A 128 -33.05 20.47 7.13
N TRP A 129 -34.14 20.86 6.46
CA TRP A 129 -34.74 22.19 6.56
C TRP A 129 -35.23 22.50 7.99
N ILE A 130 -35.95 21.57 8.61
CA ILE A 130 -36.43 21.70 10.01
C ILE A 130 -35.26 21.75 10.98
N GLY A 131 -34.24 20.90 10.80
CA GLY A 131 -33.03 20.91 11.61
C GLY A 131 -32.29 22.26 11.53
N SER A 132 -32.24 22.86 10.34
CA SER A 132 -31.68 24.19 10.11
C SER A 132 -32.50 25.29 10.81
N LEU A 133 -33.83 25.21 10.77
CA LEU A 133 -34.72 26.16 11.42
C LEU A 133 -34.56 26.17 12.95
N LEU A 134 -34.48 24.98 13.55
CA LEU A 134 -34.32 24.81 14.99
C LEU A 134 -32.87 24.98 15.46
N SER A 135 -31.91 25.13 14.55
CA SER A 135 -30.47 25.02 14.84
C SER A 135 -30.12 23.70 15.56
N ALA A 136 -30.87 22.63 15.25
CA ALA A 136 -30.75 21.32 15.86
C ALA A 136 -29.80 20.45 15.03
N ILE A 137 -28.52 20.49 15.40
CA ILE A 137 -27.40 19.90 14.64
C ILE A 137 -27.56 18.40 14.34
N THR A 138 -28.17 17.64 15.24
CA THR A 138 -28.42 16.20 15.07
C THR A 138 -29.55 15.93 14.08
N ILE A 139 -30.67 16.67 14.19
CA ILE A 139 -31.80 16.57 13.25
C ILE A 139 -31.33 16.98 11.84
N GLN A 140 -30.55 18.07 11.77
CA GLN A 140 -29.96 18.54 10.53
C GLN A 140 -28.98 17.51 9.95
N GLY A 141 -28.15 16.89 10.78
CA GLY A 141 -27.23 15.81 10.39
C GLY A 141 -27.95 14.57 9.83
N ALA A 142 -29.05 14.15 10.46
CA ALA A 142 -29.88 13.04 9.99
C ALA A 142 -30.44 13.30 8.57
N GLY A 143 -30.94 14.51 8.33
CA GLY A 143 -31.42 14.94 7.00
C GLY A 143 -30.29 15.09 5.99
N GLY A 144 -29.17 15.71 6.38
CA GLY A 144 -28.00 15.93 5.52
C GLY A 144 -27.34 14.63 5.07
N GLY A 145 -27.22 13.64 5.96
CA GLY A 145 -26.78 12.29 5.60
C GLY A 145 -27.69 11.63 4.56
N GLY A 146 -29.01 11.81 4.70
CA GLY A 146 -29.98 11.34 3.70
C GLY A 146 -29.80 12.00 2.35
N VAL A 147 -29.67 13.33 2.31
CA VAL A 147 -29.45 14.08 1.06
C VAL A 147 -28.17 13.61 0.37
N ILE A 148 -27.05 13.49 1.08
CA ILE A 148 -25.77 13.05 0.50
C ILE A 148 -25.88 11.63 -0.09
N ILE A 149 -26.44 10.68 0.66
CA ILE A 149 -26.57 9.28 0.20
C ILE A 149 -27.54 9.18 -0.97
N LEU A 150 -28.72 9.79 -0.85
CA LEU A 150 -29.76 9.70 -1.86
C LEU A 150 -29.36 10.39 -3.16
N VAL A 151 -28.53 11.45 -3.13
CA VAL A 151 -28.01 12.08 -4.35
C VAL A 151 -27.11 11.08 -5.10
N ASN A 152 -26.21 10.39 -4.38
CA ASN A 152 -25.34 9.37 -4.98
C ASN A 152 -26.12 8.18 -5.53
N VAL A 153 -27.16 7.74 -4.82
CA VAL A 153 -28.06 6.68 -5.28
C VAL A 153 -28.85 7.13 -6.51
N CYS A 154 -29.40 8.35 -6.53
CA CYS A 154 -30.13 8.89 -7.67
C CYS A 154 -29.24 8.99 -8.91
N ILE A 155 -28.00 9.47 -8.81
CA ILE A 155 -27.06 9.50 -9.94
C ILE A 155 -26.82 8.09 -10.50
N SER A 156 -26.73 7.11 -9.60
CA SER A 156 -26.52 5.72 -9.99
C SER A 156 -27.71 5.14 -10.75
N ASP A 157 -28.93 5.49 -10.34
CA ASP A 157 -30.17 5.05 -11.02
C ASP A 157 -30.45 5.83 -12.31
N LEU A 158 -30.02 7.10 -12.39
CA LEU A 158 -30.30 7.98 -13.52
C LEU A 158 -29.35 7.81 -14.70
N PHE A 159 -28.11 7.34 -14.47
CA PHE A 159 -27.05 7.29 -15.47
C PHE A 159 -26.36 5.92 -15.57
N SER A 160 -26.00 5.54 -16.80
CA SER A 160 -25.22 4.34 -17.07
C SER A 160 -23.80 4.41 -16.46
N MET A 161 -23.24 3.25 -16.07
CA MET A 161 -21.91 3.13 -15.44
C MET A 161 -20.81 3.92 -16.16
N ARG A 162 -20.88 4.04 -17.49
CA ARG A 162 -19.91 4.78 -18.30
C ARG A 162 -19.94 6.29 -18.07
N LYS A 163 -21.11 6.89 -17.81
CA LYS A 163 -21.28 8.33 -17.60
C LYS A 163 -21.30 8.75 -16.14
N ARG A 164 -21.51 7.80 -15.20
CA ARG A 164 -21.50 8.07 -13.75
C ARG A 164 -20.25 8.83 -13.30
N GLY A 165 -19.07 8.50 -13.83
CA GLY A 165 -17.83 9.21 -13.49
C GLY A 165 -17.86 10.71 -13.77
N VAL A 166 -18.52 11.15 -14.86
CA VAL A 166 -18.65 12.58 -15.19
C VAL A 166 -19.58 13.28 -14.21
N TYR A 167 -20.71 12.66 -13.87
CA TYR A 167 -21.68 13.25 -12.94
C TYR A 167 -21.20 13.23 -11.50
N PHE A 168 -20.48 12.19 -11.06
CA PHE A 168 -19.77 12.21 -9.78
C PHE A 168 -18.64 13.25 -9.76
N GLY A 169 -18.00 13.53 -10.90
CA GLY A 169 -17.09 14.67 -11.05
C GLY A 169 -17.78 16.01 -10.81
N VAL A 170 -18.99 16.21 -11.36
CA VAL A 170 -19.81 17.41 -11.08
C VAL A 170 -20.15 17.51 -9.59
N MET A 171 -20.51 16.39 -8.94
CA MET A 171 -20.75 16.37 -7.49
C MET A 171 -19.48 16.68 -6.69
N GLY A 172 -18.31 16.25 -7.17
CA GLY A 172 -17.01 16.63 -6.60
C GLY A 172 -16.76 18.14 -6.68
N ILE A 173 -17.10 18.79 -7.80
CA ILE A 173 -17.00 20.25 -7.94
C ILE A 173 -17.90 20.95 -6.92
N VAL A 174 -19.13 20.46 -6.73
CA VAL A 174 -20.06 21.00 -5.73
C VAL A 174 -19.47 20.93 -4.32
N TRP A 175 -18.87 19.80 -3.94
CA TRP A 175 -18.17 19.65 -2.66
C TRP A 175 -17.00 20.61 -2.52
N ALA A 176 -16.25 20.83 -3.60
CA ALA A 176 -15.10 21.71 -3.58
C ALA A 176 -15.51 23.19 -3.44
N VAL A 177 -16.56 23.61 -4.16
CA VAL A 177 -17.16 24.95 -4.03
C VAL A 177 -17.75 25.15 -2.63
N ALA A 178 -18.46 24.15 -2.09
CA ALA A 178 -18.99 24.20 -0.73
C ALA A 178 -17.86 24.34 0.31
N GLY A 179 -16.78 23.56 0.18
CA GLY A 179 -15.64 23.65 1.10
C GLY A 179 -14.83 24.94 1.00
N ALA A 180 -14.83 25.60 -0.16
CA ALA A 180 -14.25 26.93 -0.33
C ALA A 180 -15.11 28.03 0.29
N ILE A 181 -16.41 27.99 0.04
CA ILE A 181 -17.36 29.04 0.46
C ILE A 181 -17.70 28.92 1.96
N GLY A 182 -17.82 27.69 2.47
CA GLY A 182 -18.28 27.40 3.82
C GLY A 182 -17.49 28.12 4.91
N PRO A 183 -16.15 27.96 5.00
CA PRO A 183 -15.35 28.64 6.01
C PRO A 183 -15.38 30.17 5.90
N VAL A 184 -15.44 30.72 4.69
CA VAL A 184 -15.51 32.17 4.45
C VAL A 184 -16.83 32.73 4.96
N LEU A 185 -17.95 32.14 4.57
CA LEU A 185 -19.28 32.55 5.04
C LEU A 185 -19.45 32.32 6.53
N GLY A 186 -18.99 31.17 7.05
CA GLY A 186 -19.02 30.86 8.47
C GLY A 186 -18.23 31.87 9.29
N GLY A 187 -17.06 32.27 8.82
CA GLY A 187 -16.23 33.29 9.46
C GLY A 187 -16.91 34.65 9.49
N VAL A 188 -17.52 35.07 8.38
CA VAL A 188 -18.27 36.34 8.30
C VAL A 188 -19.49 36.32 9.22
N PHE A 189 -20.32 35.27 9.18
CA PHE A 189 -21.53 35.19 10.02
C PHE A 189 -21.19 35.13 11.50
N THR A 190 -20.17 34.36 11.87
CA THR A 190 -19.75 34.20 13.26
C THR A 190 -19.12 35.48 13.82
N SER A 191 -18.39 36.25 12.99
CA SER A 191 -17.70 37.47 13.45
C SER A 191 -18.51 38.76 13.34
N LYS A 192 -19.45 38.85 12.40
CA LYS A 192 -20.19 40.10 12.10
C LYS A 192 -21.67 40.07 12.46
N VAL A 193 -22.27 38.90 12.64
CA VAL A 193 -23.73 38.77 12.85
C VAL A 193 -24.07 37.87 14.03
N SER A 194 -24.19 36.57 13.80
CA SER A 194 -24.42 35.54 14.81
C SER A 194 -24.13 34.19 14.18
N TRP A 195 -23.59 33.25 14.96
CA TRP A 195 -23.36 31.87 14.51
C TRP A 195 -24.64 31.17 14.03
N ARG A 196 -25.83 31.59 14.49
CA ARG A 196 -27.13 31.04 14.07
C ARG A 196 -27.40 31.21 12.57
N TRP A 197 -26.83 32.25 11.95
CA TRP A 197 -26.94 32.46 10.50
C TRP A 197 -26.22 31.39 9.66
N CYS A 198 -25.29 30.65 10.26
CA CYS A 198 -24.72 29.46 9.63
C CYS A 198 -25.78 28.37 9.37
N PHE A 199 -26.87 28.35 10.16
CA PHE A 199 -28.00 27.45 9.94
C PHE A 199 -29.08 28.08 9.06
N TYR A 200 -29.38 29.37 9.26
CA TYR A 200 -30.48 30.03 8.54
C TYR A 200 -30.21 30.26 7.05
N ILE A 201 -28.95 30.36 6.64
CA ILE A 201 -28.59 30.43 5.20
C ILE A 201 -29.12 29.23 4.41
N ASN A 202 -29.29 28.08 5.06
CA ASN A 202 -29.79 26.89 4.40
C ASN A 202 -31.26 27.00 4.04
N LEU A 203 -32.08 27.69 4.84
CA LEU A 203 -33.54 27.71 4.69
C LEU A 203 -34.04 28.19 3.32
N PRO A 204 -33.59 29.33 2.76
CA PRO A 204 -34.04 29.78 1.45
C PRO A 204 -33.57 28.85 0.33
N ILE A 205 -32.32 28.39 0.41
CA ILE A 205 -31.72 27.58 -0.65
C ILE A 205 -32.32 26.16 -0.65
N SER A 206 -32.50 25.55 0.53
CA SER A 206 -33.13 24.23 0.66
C SER A 206 -34.62 24.26 0.34
N GLY A 207 -35.31 25.36 0.62
CA GLY A 207 -36.69 25.57 0.17
C GLY A 207 -36.81 25.61 -1.35
N VAL A 208 -35.93 26.36 -2.04
CA VAL A 208 -35.88 26.40 -3.51
C VAL A 208 -35.49 25.04 -4.08
N GLY A 209 -34.46 24.39 -3.53
CA GLY A 209 -34.03 23.05 -3.93
C GLY A 209 -35.13 22.00 -3.76
N PHE A 210 -35.88 22.05 -2.65
CA PHE A 210 -37.05 21.20 -2.41
C PHE A 210 -38.12 21.41 -3.47
N GLY A 211 -38.45 22.67 -3.80
CA GLY A 211 -39.42 23.00 -4.85
C GLY A 211 -39.01 22.46 -6.23
N ILE A 212 -37.75 22.64 -6.60
CA ILE A 212 -37.21 22.12 -7.87
C ILE A 212 -37.26 20.59 -7.89
N LEU A 213 -36.80 19.92 -6.82
CA LEU A 213 -36.83 18.46 -6.71
C LEU A 213 -38.27 17.92 -6.76
N ALA A 214 -39.22 18.58 -6.10
CA ALA A 214 -40.62 18.18 -6.09
C ALA A 214 -41.25 18.21 -7.49
N LEU A 215 -40.95 19.25 -8.26
CA LEU A 215 -41.54 19.47 -9.59
C LEU A 215 -40.84 18.66 -10.70
N VAL A 216 -39.52 18.51 -10.61
CA VAL A 216 -38.68 18.07 -11.74
C VAL A 216 -38.29 16.59 -11.62
N LEU A 217 -38.05 16.11 -10.39
CA LEU A 217 -37.58 14.76 -10.20
C LEU A 217 -38.73 13.78 -10.47
N ARG A 218 -38.67 13.08 -11.62
CA ARG A 218 -39.58 11.99 -11.97
C ARG A 218 -38.77 10.68 -11.98
N LEU A 219 -38.68 10.03 -10.83
CA LEU A 219 -38.07 8.71 -10.66
C LEU A 219 -39.16 7.64 -10.51
N HIS A 220 -38.90 6.46 -11.08
CA HIS A 220 -39.82 5.32 -11.02
C HIS A 220 -40.11 4.97 -9.56
N ASN A 221 -41.40 4.87 -9.19
CA ASN A 221 -41.84 4.68 -7.82
C ASN A 221 -42.44 3.27 -7.67
N PRO A 222 -41.77 2.33 -7.00
CA PRO A 222 -42.41 1.08 -6.62
C PRO A 222 -43.55 1.42 -5.65
N ARG A 223 -44.80 1.11 -6.03
CA ARG A 223 -46.01 1.39 -5.23
C ARG A 223 -46.16 0.37 -4.11
N THR A 224 -45.19 0.31 -3.21
CA THR A 224 -45.22 -0.57 -2.04
C THR A 224 -46.07 0.06 -0.94
N SER A 225 -46.98 -0.71 -0.35
CA SER A 225 -47.85 -0.27 0.75
C SER A 225 -47.03 0.19 1.97
N MET A 226 -47.41 1.31 2.61
CA MET A 226 -46.73 1.85 3.80
C MET A 226 -46.59 0.81 4.92
N ARG A 227 -47.57 -0.09 5.06
CA ARG A 227 -47.59 -1.14 6.10
C ARG A 227 -46.63 -2.28 5.79
N GLU A 228 -46.51 -2.67 4.52
CA GLU A 228 -45.55 -3.70 4.07
C GLU A 228 -44.12 -3.18 4.09
N GLY A 229 -43.92 -1.90 3.79
CA GLY A 229 -42.62 -1.25 3.89
C GLY A 229 -42.10 -1.15 5.33
N LEU A 230 -42.98 -0.86 6.31
CA LEU A 230 -42.60 -0.81 7.72
C LEU A 230 -42.11 -2.16 8.26
N VAL A 231 -42.67 -3.27 7.75
CA VAL A 231 -42.27 -4.64 8.12
C VAL A 231 -40.97 -5.06 7.41
N ALA A 232 -40.66 -4.47 6.25
CA ALA A 232 -39.44 -4.75 5.49
C ALA A 232 -38.19 -4.01 6.00
N VAL A 233 -38.36 -2.94 6.81
CA VAL A 233 -37.26 -2.19 7.43
C VAL A 233 -36.84 -2.91 8.72
N ASP A 234 -35.55 -3.25 8.84
CA ASP A 234 -34.98 -3.80 10.07
C ASP A 234 -34.71 -2.67 11.08
N TRP A 235 -35.71 -2.39 11.92
CA TRP A 235 -35.65 -1.37 12.96
C TRP A 235 -34.70 -1.73 14.11
N LEU A 236 -34.46 -3.02 14.36
CA LEU A 236 -33.58 -3.49 15.42
C LEU A 236 -32.10 -3.31 15.07
N GLY A 237 -31.73 -3.49 13.79
CA GLY A 237 -30.38 -3.24 13.29
C GLY A 237 -30.00 -1.75 13.15
N SER A 238 -30.95 -0.83 13.32
CA SER A 238 -30.77 0.61 13.07
C SER A 238 -30.41 1.44 14.33
N LEU A 239 -30.29 0.81 15.50
CA LEU A 239 -30.01 1.48 16.77
C LEU A 239 -28.49 1.58 17.03
N THR A 240 -27.89 2.73 16.74
CA THR A 240 -26.52 3.05 17.14
C THR A 240 -26.52 4.19 18.16
N PHE A 241 -26.12 3.89 19.40
CA PHE A 241 -25.90 4.89 20.46
C PHE A 241 -24.41 5.18 20.62
N GLY A 242 -24.05 6.45 20.85
CA GLY A 242 -22.67 6.83 21.12
C GLY A 242 -22.54 8.18 21.80
N GLY A 243 -21.86 8.21 22.94
CA GLY A 243 -21.45 9.44 23.63
C GLY A 243 -20.78 9.15 24.98
N VAL A 244 -19.58 9.69 25.26
CA VAL A 244 -18.99 9.65 26.61
C VAL A 244 -18.06 10.82 26.94
N LYS A 245 -18.21 11.35 28.16
CA LYS A 245 -17.46 12.42 28.83
C LYS A 245 -16.40 11.89 29.84
N TYR A 246 -16.27 10.57 29.99
CA TYR A 246 -15.57 9.93 31.12
C TYR A 246 -14.14 9.47 30.79
N SER A 247 -13.31 9.27 31.83
CA SER A 247 -11.94 8.74 31.73
C SER A 247 -11.90 7.33 31.14
N TRP A 248 -10.82 6.97 30.43
CA TRP A 248 -10.64 5.67 29.75
C TRP A 248 -10.75 4.45 30.66
N SER A 249 -10.42 4.59 31.95
CA SER A 249 -10.55 3.53 32.96
C SER A 249 -11.93 3.50 33.64
N SER A 250 -12.85 4.40 33.27
CA SER A 250 -14.19 4.42 33.84
C SER A 250 -15.00 3.21 33.39
N ALA A 251 -15.72 2.61 34.32
CA ALA A 251 -16.70 1.56 34.05
C ALA A 251 -17.73 1.97 32.98
N THR A 252 -18.02 3.27 32.83
CA THR A 252 -18.91 3.78 31.80
C THR A 252 -18.28 3.73 30.39
N VAL A 253 -16.98 4.02 30.25
CA VAL A 253 -16.29 3.93 28.95
C VAL A 253 -16.10 2.47 28.56
N LEU A 254 -15.62 1.63 29.48
CA LEU A 254 -15.48 0.19 29.24
C LEU A 254 -16.84 -0.46 28.97
N GLY A 255 -17.88 -0.08 29.71
CA GLY A 255 -19.24 -0.54 29.50
C GLY A 255 -19.79 -0.16 28.13
N LEU A 256 -19.54 1.06 27.64
CA LEU A 256 -19.98 1.49 26.32
C LEU A 256 -19.16 0.85 25.18
N ILE A 257 -17.87 0.56 25.40
CA ILE A 257 -17.05 -0.22 24.44
C ILE A 257 -17.58 -1.65 24.35
N VAL A 258 -17.79 -2.32 25.50
CA VAL A 258 -18.33 -3.69 25.54
C VAL A 258 -19.73 -3.71 24.93
N PHE A 259 -20.60 -2.76 25.30
CA PHE A 259 -21.93 -2.62 24.71
C PHE A 259 -21.88 -2.36 23.20
N GLY A 260 -20.95 -1.54 22.72
CA GLY A 260 -20.73 -1.30 21.29
C GLY A 260 -20.30 -2.56 20.54
N VAL A 261 -19.36 -3.33 21.09
CA VAL A 261 -18.91 -4.61 20.52
C VAL A 261 -20.04 -5.65 20.52
N VAL A 262 -20.79 -5.73 21.61
CA VAL A 262 -21.94 -6.64 21.73
C VAL A 262 -23.05 -6.26 20.75
N THR A 263 -23.39 -4.97 20.64
CA THR A 263 -24.42 -4.48 19.71
C THR A 263 -23.99 -4.68 18.25
N ALA A 264 -22.71 -4.46 17.93
CA ALA A 264 -22.16 -4.76 16.61
C ALA A 264 -22.20 -6.27 16.31
N GLY A 265 -21.88 -7.13 17.29
CA GLY A 265 -22.00 -8.57 17.17
C GLY A 265 -23.45 -9.02 16.94
N ILE A 266 -24.40 -8.45 17.69
CA ILE A 266 -25.84 -8.69 17.53
C ILE A 266 -26.30 -8.25 16.14
N PHE A 267 -25.90 -7.07 15.67
CA PHE A 267 -26.19 -6.59 14.31
C PHE A 267 -25.72 -7.58 13.25
N VAL A 268 -24.47 -8.07 13.34
CA VAL A 268 -23.94 -9.06 12.41
C VAL A 268 -24.74 -10.37 12.46
N VAL A 269 -25.14 -10.84 13.64
CA VAL A 269 -25.94 -12.06 13.80
C VAL A 269 -27.35 -11.90 13.23
N ILE A 270 -28.00 -10.75 13.45
CA ILE A 270 -29.31 -10.42 12.90
C ILE A 270 -29.24 -10.34 11.37
N GLU A 271 -28.26 -9.61 10.82
CA GLU A 271 -28.05 -9.51 9.38
C GLU A 271 -27.68 -10.85 8.71
N TRP A 272 -26.98 -11.74 9.44
CA TRP A 272 -26.58 -13.05 8.94
C TRP A 272 -27.69 -14.09 8.97
N LYS A 273 -28.50 -14.14 10.05
CA LYS A 273 -29.46 -15.22 10.30
C LYS A 273 -30.93 -14.83 10.24
N VAL A 274 -31.27 -13.57 10.53
CA VAL A 274 -32.67 -13.15 10.78
C VAL A 274 -33.21 -12.29 9.63
N ALA A 275 -32.39 -11.40 9.08
CA ALA A 275 -32.83 -10.43 8.09
C ALA A 275 -33.13 -11.09 6.73
N LYS A 276 -34.41 -11.15 6.37
CA LYS A 276 -34.86 -11.59 5.02
C LYS A 276 -34.45 -10.59 3.93
N PHE A 277 -34.33 -9.30 4.28
CA PHE A 277 -33.84 -8.21 3.44
C PHE A 277 -32.75 -7.40 4.17
N PRO A 278 -31.49 -7.89 4.23
CA PRO A 278 -30.42 -7.29 5.03
C PRO A 278 -30.12 -5.83 4.66
N LEU A 279 -29.97 -4.95 5.65
CA LEU A 279 -29.57 -3.54 5.50
C LEU A 279 -28.19 -3.46 4.85
N MET A 280 -27.28 -4.33 5.29
CA MET A 280 -25.90 -4.41 4.82
C MET A 280 -25.58 -5.85 4.42
N PRO A 281 -25.84 -6.24 3.15
CA PRO A 281 -25.69 -7.63 2.73
C PRO A 281 -24.26 -8.13 2.97
N LEU A 282 -24.07 -9.08 3.90
CA LEU A 282 -22.75 -9.60 4.26
C LEU A 282 -21.99 -10.22 3.07
N ARG A 283 -22.73 -10.61 2.02
CA ARG A 283 -22.18 -11.02 0.71
C ARG A 283 -21.28 -9.98 0.05
N LEU A 284 -21.48 -8.68 0.34
CA LEU A 284 -20.62 -7.60 -0.15
C LEU A 284 -19.20 -7.72 0.43
N PHE A 285 -19.05 -8.15 1.69
CA PHE A 285 -17.74 -8.33 2.31
C PHE A 285 -17.01 -9.62 1.88
N ARG A 286 -17.68 -10.51 1.13
CA ARG A 286 -17.07 -11.77 0.67
C ARG A 286 -16.11 -11.57 -0.51
N ARG A 287 -16.26 -10.47 -1.27
CA ARG A 287 -15.39 -10.15 -2.41
C ARG A 287 -14.26 -9.23 -1.96
N ARG A 288 -13.01 -9.65 -2.24
CA ARG A 288 -11.79 -8.89 -1.89
C ARG A 288 -11.79 -7.46 -2.45
N ALA A 289 -12.36 -7.26 -3.64
CA ALA A 289 -12.52 -5.95 -4.27
C ALA A 289 -13.42 -5.00 -3.46
N SER A 290 -14.52 -5.53 -2.94
CA SER A 290 -15.47 -4.78 -2.11
C SER A 290 -14.83 -4.45 -0.76
N LEU A 291 -14.08 -5.38 -0.15
CA LEU A 291 -13.28 -5.14 1.05
C LEU A 291 -12.22 -4.04 0.84
N ALA A 292 -11.47 -4.08 -0.28
CA ALA A 292 -10.47 -3.07 -0.61
C ALA A 292 -11.09 -1.68 -0.81
N SER A 293 -12.23 -1.60 -1.51
CA SER A 293 -12.95 -0.34 -1.70
C SER A 293 -13.52 0.25 -0.40
N LEU A 294 -13.97 -0.60 0.53
CA LEU A 294 -14.46 -0.17 1.85
C LEU A 294 -13.29 0.19 2.80
N GLY A 295 -12.16 -0.51 2.68
CA GLY A 295 -10.94 -0.21 3.43
C GLY A 295 -10.34 1.15 3.08
N THR A 296 -10.27 1.51 1.79
CA THR A 296 -9.80 2.85 1.38
C THR A 296 -10.68 4.00 1.84
N ALA A 297 -11.99 3.78 1.99
CA ALA A 297 -12.93 4.77 2.53
C ALA A 297 -12.71 5.03 4.04
N ALA A 298 -12.09 4.09 4.77
CA ALA A 298 -11.86 4.19 6.20
C ALA A 298 -10.69 5.13 6.58
N PHE A 299 -9.78 5.46 5.65
CA PHE A 299 -8.48 6.08 5.97
C PHE A 299 -8.32 7.54 5.51
N GLN A 300 -9.40 8.27 5.20
CA GLN A 300 -9.32 9.70 4.85
C GLN A 300 -9.33 10.59 6.10
N ALA A 301 -8.24 11.31 6.34
CA ALA A 301 -8.14 12.35 7.37
C ALA A 301 -7.87 13.73 6.72
N MET A 302 -8.52 14.78 7.24
CA MET A 302 -8.28 16.18 6.85
C MET A 302 -7.87 16.98 8.10
N ALA A 303 -6.90 17.88 7.98
CA ALA A 303 -6.59 18.84 9.04
C ALA A 303 -5.99 20.15 8.48
N VAL A 304 -6.28 21.26 9.19
CA VAL A 304 -6.04 22.66 8.80
C VAL A 304 -4.99 23.28 9.74
N LEU A 305 -4.08 24.10 9.20
CA LEU A 305 -3.09 24.86 9.98
C LEU A 305 -3.77 26.00 10.74
N GLY A 306 -3.37 26.23 12.00
CA GLY A 306 -3.91 27.22 12.92
C GLY A 306 -3.76 28.69 12.47
N ALA A 307 -4.55 29.10 11.50
CA ALA A 307 -4.76 30.50 11.14
C ALA A 307 -6.18 30.93 11.47
N SER A 308 -6.43 32.24 11.53
CA SER A 308 -7.77 32.79 11.78
C SER A 308 -8.82 32.11 10.89
N PRO A 309 -10.09 31.96 11.32
CA PRO A 309 -11.06 31.17 10.55
C PRO A 309 -11.25 31.65 9.10
N LEU A 310 -11.01 32.95 8.85
CA LEU A 310 -10.96 33.55 7.52
C LEU A 310 -9.74 33.07 6.70
N MET A 311 -8.55 33.05 7.28
CA MET A 311 -7.31 32.59 6.63
C MET A 311 -7.27 31.07 6.44
N SER A 312 -7.83 30.32 7.39
CA SER A 312 -8.05 28.87 7.27
C SER A 312 -8.96 28.52 6.10
N GLY A 313 -10.01 29.32 5.84
CA GLY A 313 -10.84 29.20 4.64
C GLY A 313 -10.10 29.50 3.34
N ILE A 314 -9.26 30.53 3.34
CA ILE A 314 -8.43 30.89 2.18
C ILE A 314 -7.37 29.81 1.88
N TYR A 315 -6.81 29.15 2.89
CA TYR A 315 -5.82 28.07 2.71
C TYR A 315 -6.38 26.76 2.16
N ILE A 316 -7.71 26.57 2.18
CA ILE A 316 -8.38 25.42 1.57
C ILE A 316 -8.63 25.68 0.07
N LEU A 317 -8.60 26.94 -0.42
CA LEU A 317 -8.86 27.26 -1.83
C LEU A 317 -7.94 26.54 -2.84
N PRO A 318 -6.62 26.37 -2.59
CA PRO A 318 -5.75 25.61 -3.50
C PRO A 318 -6.09 24.11 -3.58
N PHE A 319 -6.73 23.53 -2.56
CA PHE A 319 -7.18 22.12 -2.52
C PHE A 319 -8.24 21.83 -3.59
N VAL A 320 -9.00 22.84 -3.97
CA VAL A 320 -10.12 22.78 -4.94
C VAL A 320 -9.64 22.80 -6.39
N LEU A 321 -8.45 23.36 -6.67
CA LEU A 321 -7.93 23.55 -8.03
C LEU A 321 -7.28 22.29 -8.63
N SER A 322 -7.03 21.27 -7.82
CA SER A 322 -6.35 20.03 -8.19
C SER A 322 -7.28 18.98 -8.83
N LEU A 323 -7.84 19.29 -10.00
CA LEU A 323 -8.60 18.32 -10.81
C LEU A 323 -7.74 17.71 -11.92
N SER A 324 -7.57 16.38 -11.89
CA SER A 324 -6.87 15.62 -12.94
C SER A 324 -7.84 15.17 -14.04
N LYS A 325 -7.56 15.52 -15.30
CA LYS A 325 -8.37 15.18 -16.50
C LYS A 325 -8.09 13.79 -17.09
N THR A 326 -7.22 12.99 -16.51
CA THR A 326 -6.74 11.75 -17.11
C THR A 326 -7.44 10.53 -16.53
N GLY A 327 -8.03 9.67 -17.37
CA GLY A 327 -8.70 8.42 -16.98
C GLY A 327 -7.78 7.34 -16.37
N ARG A 328 -6.63 7.74 -15.81
CA ARG A 328 -5.64 6.92 -15.10
C ARG A 328 -5.66 7.32 -13.63
N TYR A 329 -6.69 6.85 -12.92
CA TYR A 329 -6.98 7.22 -11.54
C TYR A 329 -5.98 6.63 -10.52
N LEU A 330 -5.36 5.49 -10.84
CA LEU A 330 -4.42 4.78 -9.95
C LEU A 330 -3.10 5.55 -9.75
N GLU A 331 -2.58 6.15 -10.82
CA GLU A 331 -1.33 6.92 -10.81
C GLU A 331 -1.46 8.19 -9.97
N CYS A 332 -2.63 8.85 -10.02
CA CYS A 332 -2.93 10.02 -9.18
C CYS A 332 -3.03 9.67 -7.69
N ILE A 333 -3.59 8.51 -7.35
CA ILE A 333 -3.74 8.03 -5.97
C ILE A 333 -2.37 7.73 -5.34
N VAL A 334 -1.50 7.02 -6.07
CA VAL A 334 -0.16 6.64 -5.59
C VAL A 334 0.77 7.85 -5.49
N LEU A 335 0.75 8.73 -6.50
CA LEU A 335 1.52 9.98 -6.49
C LEU A 335 1.07 10.90 -5.34
N GLY A 336 -0.24 10.99 -5.10
CA GLY A 336 -0.78 11.83 -4.03
C GLY A 336 -0.42 11.35 -2.62
N MET A 337 -0.36 10.05 -2.39
CA MET A 337 0.04 9.48 -1.09
C MET A 337 1.55 9.57 -0.83
N ALA A 338 2.38 9.56 -1.88
CA ALA A 338 3.83 9.65 -1.74
C ALA A 338 4.34 11.04 -1.30
N ILE A 339 3.56 12.11 -1.51
CA ILE A 339 4.05 13.49 -1.39
C ILE A 339 3.56 14.19 -0.09
N MET A 340 2.83 13.50 0.79
CA MET A 340 2.36 14.04 2.09
C MET A 340 3.45 14.14 3.20
N THR A 341 4.68 14.57 2.89
CA THR A 341 5.79 14.72 3.87
C THR A 341 6.27 16.18 4.04
N PRO A 342 6.54 16.69 5.28
CA PRO A 342 6.60 18.13 5.55
C PRO A 342 8.02 18.75 5.60
N LYS A 343 8.18 20.01 5.12
CA LYS A 343 9.06 21.08 5.69
C LYS A 343 8.60 22.50 5.26
N ALA A 344 8.56 23.46 6.20
CA ALA A 344 7.91 24.77 6.07
C ALA A 344 8.54 25.78 5.07
N ASN A 345 7.68 26.50 4.33
CA ASN A 345 7.82 27.88 3.79
C ASN A 345 6.50 28.28 3.06
N TRP A 346 6.10 29.55 2.96
CA TRP A 346 4.77 29.95 2.42
C TRP A 346 4.41 29.46 1.00
N PRO A 347 5.31 29.52 0.00
CA PRO A 347 5.09 28.89 -1.30
C PRO A 347 4.94 27.37 -1.17
N LYS A 348 5.63 26.76 -0.19
CA LYS A 348 5.49 25.33 0.08
C LYS A 348 4.13 24.99 0.68
N ILE A 349 3.51 25.83 1.49
CA ILE A 349 2.15 25.57 2.03
C ILE A 349 1.14 25.50 0.90
N VAL A 350 1.15 26.47 -0.03
CA VAL A 350 0.25 26.46 -1.20
C VAL A 350 0.53 25.24 -2.09
N VAL A 351 1.80 24.93 -2.33
CA VAL A 351 2.21 23.73 -3.10
C VAL A 351 1.79 22.44 -2.39
N TYR A 352 1.96 22.31 -1.08
CA TYR A 352 1.53 21.15 -0.30
C TYR A 352 0.02 21.00 -0.24
N GLN A 353 -0.75 22.10 -0.22
CA GLN A 353 -2.21 22.04 -0.29
C GLN A 353 -2.72 21.59 -1.66
N ILE A 354 -2.08 22.04 -2.75
CA ILE A 354 -2.36 21.55 -4.11
C ILE A 354 -2.01 20.05 -4.20
N ILE A 355 -0.85 19.65 -3.69
CA ILE A 355 -0.42 18.25 -3.66
C ILE A 355 -1.38 17.38 -2.84
N ALA A 356 -1.78 17.83 -1.64
CA ALA A 356 -2.73 17.13 -0.79
C ALA A 356 -4.09 17.01 -1.49
N GLY A 357 -4.54 18.06 -2.20
CA GLY A 357 -5.74 18.02 -3.03
C GLY A 357 -5.67 17.00 -4.18
N ILE A 358 -4.51 16.88 -4.84
CA ILE A 358 -4.27 15.85 -5.87
C ILE A 358 -4.39 14.43 -5.27
N GLY A 359 -3.92 14.22 -4.05
CA GLY A 359 -3.99 12.92 -3.39
C GLY A 359 -5.34 12.56 -2.80
N VAL A 360 -6.03 13.50 -2.16
CA VAL A 360 -7.33 13.25 -1.54
C VAL A 360 -8.45 13.18 -2.58
N GLY A 361 -8.39 13.98 -3.65
CA GLY A 361 -9.46 14.09 -4.64
C GLY A 361 -9.92 12.76 -5.25
N PRO A 362 -9.03 11.91 -5.78
CA PRO A 362 -9.41 10.61 -6.34
C PRO A 362 -10.06 9.66 -5.31
N ASN A 363 -9.70 9.79 -4.03
CA ASN A 363 -10.18 8.91 -2.97
C ASN A 363 -11.65 9.18 -2.58
N PHE A 364 -12.26 10.30 -2.97
CA PHE A 364 -13.66 10.58 -2.68
C PHE A 364 -14.65 9.77 -3.54
N GLN A 365 -14.42 9.69 -4.85
CA GLN A 365 -15.40 9.12 -5.80
C GLN A 365 -14.93 7.81 -6.45
N ALA A 366 -13.62 7.58 -6.58
CA ALA A 366 -13.11 6.38 -7.25
C ALA A 366 -13.45 5.07 -6.50
N PRO A 367 -13.32 4.97 -5.16
CA PRO A 367 -13.70 3.76 -4.45
C PRO A 367 -15.19 3.43 -4.55
N LEU A 368 -16.05 4.46 -4.57
CA LEU A 368 -17.49 4.28 -4.76
C LEU A 368 -17.78 3.69 -6.15
N ILE A 369 -17.18 4.23 -7.21
CA ILE A 369 -17.35 3.71 -8.59
C ILE A 369 -16.81 2.27 -8.70
N ALA A 370 -15.68 1.97 -8.05
CA ALA A 370 -15.12 0.62 -7.99
C ALA A 370 -16.07 -0.36 -7.29
N LEU A 371 -16.64 0.01 -6.14
CA LEU A 371 -17.65 -0.79 -5.45
C LEU A 371 -18.88 -1.02 -6.33
N GLN A 372 -19.39 0.05 -6.96
CA GLN A 372 -20.54 -0.03 -7.86
C GLN A 372 -20.31 -0.92 -9.09
N SER A 373 -19.07 -1.09 -9.53
CA SER A 373 -18.74 -1.97 -10.65
C SER A 373 -18.77 -3.46 -10.31
N THR A 374 -18.73 -3.81 -9.02
CA THR A 374 -18.66 -5.20 -8.56
C THR A 374 -19.98 -5.72 -7.99
N VAL A 375 -21.00 -4.86 -7.94
CA VAL A 375 -22.31 -5.11 -7.32
C VAL A 375 -23.41 -5.12 -8.39
N GLU A 376 -24.37 -6.04 -8.24
CA GLU A 376 -25.52 -6.15 -9.15
C GLU A 376 -26.48 -4.96 -9.01
N GLY A 377 -27.18 -4.59 -10.10
CA GLY A 377 -28.10 -3.44 -10.15
C GLY A 377 -29.10 -3.37 -8.99
N ARG A 378 -29.58 -4.51 -8.49
CA ARG A 378 -30.52 -4.62 -7.36
C ARG A 378 -29.95 -4.18 -6.01
N ASP A 379 -28.64 -4.28 -5.82
CA ASP A 379 -27.95 -4.03 -4.54
C ASP A 379 -27.21 -2.67 -4.56
N MET A 380 -27.36 -1.88 -5.62
CA MET A 380 -26.63 -0.63 -5.86
C MET A 380 -26.84 0.42 -4.77
N ALA A 381 -28.07 0.60 -4.31
CA ALA A 381 -28.40 1.55 -3.25
C ALA A 381 -27.86 1.09 -1.90
N ALA A 382 -28.01 -0.20 -1.57
CA ALA A 382 -27.47 -0.80 -0.36
C ALA A 382 -25.94 -0.70 -0.29
N ALA A 383 -25.24 -0.98 -1.40
CA ALA A 383 -23.79 -0.86 -1.48
C ALA A 383 -23.31 0.60 -1.34
N THR A 384 -24.00 1.54 -1.99
CA THR A 384 -23.69 2.98 -1.90
C THR A 384 -23.92 3.52 -0.48
N ALA A 385 -25.01 3.10 0.17
CA ALA A 385 -25.31 3.49 1.55
C ALA A 385 -24.32 2.87 2.54
N THR A 386 -23.92 1.60 2.32
CA THR A 386 -22.89 0.92 3.12
C THR A 386 -21.54 1.63 3.01
N PHE A 387 -21.14 2.01 1.79
CA PHE A 387 -19.90 2.77 1.55
C PHE A 387 -19.92 4.10 2.31
N GLY A 388 -21.02 4.85 2.20
CA GLY A 388 -21.18 6.11 2.90
C GLY A 388 -21.15 5.94 4.42
N PHE A 389 -21.85 4.92 4.97
CA PHE A 389 -21.84 4.59 6.39
C PHE A 389 -20.44 4.28 6.90
N VAL A 390 -19.72 3.35 6.25
CA VAL A 390 -18.36 2.94 6.64
C VAL A 390 -17.44 4.15 6.62
N ARG A 391 -17.49 4.95 5.55
CA ARG A 391 -16.71 6.19 5.45
C ARG A 391 -16.97 7.12 6.63
N GLN A 392 -18.25 7.47 6.89
CA GLN A 392 -18.59 8.43 7.96
C GLN A 392 -18.28 7.88 9.37
N LEU A 393 -18.47 6.58 9.59
CA LEU A 393 -18.12 5.92 10.85
C LEU A 393 -16.62 6.05 11.14
N PHE A 394 -15.77 5.71 10.17
CA PHE A 394 -14.33 5.80 10.32
C PHE A 394 -13.83 7.25 10.37
N THR A 395 -14.48 8.19 9.66
CA THR A 395 -14.18 9.62 9.82
C THR A 395 -14.47 10.09 11.25
N SER A 396 -15.59 9.67 11.85
CA SER A 396 -15.91 10.00 13.25
C SER A 396 -14.91 9.38 14.23
N ILE A 397 -14.52 8.11 14.05
CA ILE A 397 -13.51 7.44 14.88
C ILE A 397 -12.16 8.14 14.74
N SER A 398 -11.77 8.50 13.52
CA SER A 398 -10.53 9.19 13.19
C SER A 398 -10.41 10.53 13.92
N VAL A 399 -11.47 11.35 13.94
CA VAL A 399 -11.50 12.63 14.67
C VAL A 399 -11.29 12.43 16.17
N VAL A 400 -11.93 11.41 16.75
CA VAL A 400 -11.80 11.10 18.18
C VAL A 400 -10.38 10.63 18.51
N ILE A 401 -9.82 9.70 17.74
CA ILE A 401 -8.45 9.20 17.96
C ILE A 401 -7.43 10.33 17.81
N GLY A 402 -7.55 11.17 16.77
CA GLY A 402 -6.68 12.32 16.57
C GLY A 402 -6.76 13.31 17.73
N GLY A 403 -7.98 13.62 18.18
CA GLY A 403 -8.21 14.47 19.34
C GLY A 403 -7.58 13.93 20.62
N VAL A 404 -7.67 12.62 20.87
CA VAL A 404 -7.07 11.98 22.04
C VAL A 404 -5.55 11.99 21.98
N VAL A 405 -4.95 11.69 20.82
CA VAL A 405 -3.50 11.76 20.63
C VAL A 405 -3.00 13.18 20.84
N PHE A 406 -3.69 14.17 20.27
CA PHE A 406 -3.38 15.58 20.46
C PHE A 406 -3.47 15.99 21.94
N GLN A 407 -4.56 15.64 22.64
CA GLN A 407 -4.74 15.96 24.06
C GLN A 407 -3.66 15.33 24.94
N ASN A 408 -3.32 14.06 24.72
CA ASN A 408 -2.28 13.37 25.47
C ASN A 408 -0.90 14.01 25.24
N LYS A 409 -0.59 14.38 24.00
CA LYS A 409 0.67 15.09 23.70
C LYS A 409 0.70 16.50 24.27
N MET A 410 -0.41 17.24 24.26
CA MET A 410 -0.49 18.53 24.95
C MET A 410 -0.35 18.38 26.47
N GLN A 411 -0.82 17.27 27.06
CA GLN A 411 -0.57 16.97 28.47
C GLN A 411 0.90 16.65 28.75
N GLU A 412 1.60 15.98 27.83
CA GLU A 412 3.06 15.77 27.95
C GLU A 412 3.84 17.10 27.88
N GLN A 413 3.31 18.13 27.22
CA GLN A 413 3.91 19.47 27.21
C GLN A 413 3.67 20.26 28.50
N TYR A 414 2.83 19.77 29.43
CA TYR A 414 2.45 20.48 30.65
C TYR A 414 3.64 20.96 31.51
N PRO A 415 4.69 20.14 31.78
CA PRO A 415 5.82 20.60 32.60
C PRO A 415 6.57 21.78 31.97
N ARG A 416 6.64 21.79 30.64
CA ARG A 416 7.28 22.88 29.88
C ARG A 416 6.45 24.15 29.93
N LEU A 417 5.15 24.03 29.71
CA LEU A 417 4.22 25.16 29.81
C LEU A 417 4.19 25.73 31.24
N LEU A 418 4.27 24.87 32.27
CA LEU A 418 4.32 25.29 33.67
C LEU A 418 5.61 26.06 33.99
N ALA A 419 6.75 25.62 33.47
CA ALA A 419 8.04 26.24 33.71
C ALA A 419 8.20 27.60 33.02
N GLU A 420 7.62 27.76 31.83
CA GLU A 420 7.81 28.95 30.99
C GLU A 420 6.64 29.96 31.08
N LEU A 421 5.39 29.49 31.30
CA LEU A 421 4.17 30.33 31.25
C LEU A 421 3.42 30.41 32.59
N GLY A 422 3.83 29.62 33.59
CA GLY A 422 3.15 29.54 34.88
C GLY A 422 1.91 28.62 34.90
N PRO A 423 1.33 28.38 36.09
CA PRO A 423 0.32 27.33 36.30
C PRO A 423 -1.01 27.63 35.61
N GLU A 424 -1.43 28.90 35.56
CA GLU A 424 -2.72 29.28 34.96
C GLU A 424 -2.73 29.04 33.44
N ALA A 425 -1.68 29.48 32.73
CA ALA A 425 -1.54 29.25 31.30
C ALA A 425 -1.30 27.77 30.98
N ALA A 426 -0.54 27.04 31.80
CA ALA A 426 -0.30 25.61 31.62
C ALA A 426 -1.58 24.77 31.72
N ASP A 427 -2.47 25.05 32.68
CA ASP A 427 -3.76 24.35 32.82
C ASP A 427 -4.74 24.68 31.68
N LEU A 428 -4.67 25.90 31.15
CA LEU A 428 -5.52 26.36 30.05
C LEU A 428 -5.09 25.77 28.70
N LEU A 429 -3.79 25.67 28.46
CA LEU A 429 -3.22 25.30 27.16
C LEU A 429 -2.89 23.81 27.04
N SER A 430 -2.97 23.02 28.10
CA SER A 430 -2.64 21.59 28.08
C SER A 430 -3.86 20.67 28.11
N GLY A 431 -3.61 19.37 27.89
CA GLY A 431 -4.60 18.31 28.09
C GLY A 431 -5.91 18.53 27.36
N LYS A 432 -7.02 18.38 28.10
CA LYS A 432 -8.40 18.49 27.58
C LYS A 432 -8.82 19.90 27.17
N ASN A 433 -8.17 20.93 27.71
CA ASN A 433 -8.52 22.34 27.46
C ASN A 433 -7.79 22.89 26.21
N ALA A 434 -6.66 22.29 25.83
CA ALA A 434 -5.83 22.71 24.70
C ALA A 434 -6.63 22.95 23.40
N ALA A 435 -7.53 22.04 23.04
CA ALA A 435 -8.29 22.15 21.79
C ALA A 435 -9.21 23.39 21.75
N SER A 436 -9.78 23.79 22.89
CA SER A 436 -10.64 24.98 23.00
C SER A 436 -9.85 26.28 23.20
N SER A 437 -8.60 26.18 23.63
CA SER A 437 -7.78 27.32 24.04
C SER A 437 -6.84 27.84 22.94
N VAL A 438 -6.95 27.32 21.72
CA VAL A 438 -6.10 27.72 20.57
C VAL A 438 -6.17 29.22 20.30
N GLY A 439 -7.37 29.82 20.39
CA GLY A 439 -7.56 31.27 20.21
C GLY A 439 -7.01 32.11 21.36
N ARG A 440 -6.84 31.51 22.54
CA ARG A 440 -6.33 32.18 23.75
C ARG A 440 -4.81 32.33 23.75
N VAL A 441 -4.11 31.64 22.85
CA VAL A 441 -2.67 31.84 22.66
C VAL A 441 -2.37 33.28 22.26
N GLN A 442 -3.26 33.94 21.52
CA GLN A 442 -3.10 35.35 21.11
C GLN A 442 -3.28 36.35 22.25
N GLU A 443 -3.81 35.91 23.39
CA GLU A 443 -3.99 36.74 24.60
C GLU A 443 -2.73 36.73 25.49
N LEU A 444 -1.76 35.85 25.20
CA LEU A 444 -0.47 35.80 25.91
C LEU A 444 0.46 36.93 25.45
N PRO A 445 1.40 37.38 26.31
CA PRO A 445 2.49 38.28 25.90
C PRO A 445 3.24 37.73 24.68
N GLU A 446 3.67 38.59 23.74
CA GLU A 446 4.32 38.17 22.48
C GLU A 446 5.50 37.20 22.68
N GLN A 447 6.26 37.36 23.77
CA GLN A 447 7.40 36.49 24.10
C GLN A 447 7.00 35.07 24.50
N ASP A 448 5.77 34.90 24.98
CA ASP A 448 5.22 33.66 25.53
C ASP A 448 4.41 32.87 24.49
N GLN A 449 3.98 33.55 23.42
CA GLN A 449 3.23 32.95 22.31
C GLN A 449 4.04 31.87 21.59
N ASP A 450 5.35 32.07 21.42
CA ASP A 450 6.23 31.12 20.73
C ASP A 450 6.32 29.78 21.47
N VAL A 451 6.33 29.82 22.80
CA VAL A 451 6.37 28.62 23.66
C VAL A 451 5.08 27.81 23.50
N ALA A 452 3.94 28.50 23.52
CA ALA A 452 2.65 27.88 23.26
C ALA A 452 2.59 27.31 21.83
N HIS A 453 2.94 28.09 20.80
CA HIS A 453 2.93 27.64 19.42
C HIS A 453 3.80 26.39 19.18
N LEU A 454 4.96 26.31 19.82
CA LEU A 454 5.83 25.14 19.73
C LEU A 454 5.22 23.90 20.39
N ALA A 455 4.57 24.06 21.55
CA ALA A 455 3.87 22.96 22.23
C ALA A 455 2.70 22.40 21.38
N TYR A 456 1.92 23.29 20.75
CA TYR A 456 0.86 22.89 19.82
C TYR A 456 1.43 22.23 18.56
N PHE A 457 2.54 22.74 18.02
CA PHE A 457 3.19 22.18 16.84
C PHE A 457 3.67 20.73 17.06
N GLU A 458 4.38 20.45 18.15
CA GLU A 458 4.87 19.10 18.44
C GLU A 458 3.72 18.11 18.71
N SER A 459 2.65 18.58 19.34
CA SER A 459 1.45 17.76 19.59
C SER A 459 0.70 17.44 18.30
N LEU A 460 0.52 18.42 17.42
CA LEU A 460 -0.09 18.21 16.10
C LEU A 460 0.77 17.32 15.22
N LYS A 461 2.10 17.51 15.21
CA LYS A 461 3.05 16.69 14.43
C LYS A 461 2.92 15.20 14.74
N THR A 462 2.78 14.83 16.01
CA THR A 462 2.56 13.44 16.41
C THR A 462 1.24 12.89 15.88
N MET A 463 0.16 13.68 15.98
CA MET A 463 -1.14 13.32 15.40
C MET A 463 -1.05 13.11 13.88
N TYR A 464 -0.30 13.96 13.16
CA TYR A 464 -0.08 13.80 11.72
C TYR A 464 0.73 12.54 11.36
N ILE A 465 1.78 12.22 12.12
CA ILE A 465 2.56 10.99 11.91
C ILE A 465 1.67 9.75 12.00
N MET A 466 0.77 9.71 13.00
CA MET A 466 -0.20 8.64 13.15
C MET A 466 -1.09 8.48 11.89
N TYR A 467 -1.64 9.58 11.36
CA TYR A 467 -2.46 9.53 10.16
C TYR A 467 -1.67 9.09 8.91
N VAL A 468 -0.39 9.49 8.80
CA VAL A 468 0.49 9.02 7.71
C VAL A 468 0.72 7.51 7.80
N VAL A 469 0.94 6.98 9.00
CA VAL A 469 1.09 5.53 9.22
C VAL A 469 -0.18 4.78 8.83
N PHE A 470 -1.36 5.28 9.23
CA PHE A 470 -2.63 4.67 8.83
C PHE A 470 -2.88 4.72 7.32
N ALA A 471 -2.57 5.83 6.67
CA ALA A 471 -2.63 5.94 5.22
C ALA A 471 -1.70 4.93 4.54
N ALA A 472 -0.47 4.76 5.03
CA ALA A 472 0.50 3.79 4.51
C ALA A 472 0.01 2.34 4.64
N VAL A 473 -0.62 1.98 5.76
CA VAL A 473 -1.21 0.65 5.95
C VAL A 473 -2.34 0.38 4.94
N GLY A 474 -3.16 1.39 4.65
CA GLY A 474 -4.26 1.30 3.66
C GLY A 474 -3.80 0.98 2.23
N THR A 475 -2.51 1.15 1.91
CA THR A 475 -1.95 0.90 0.57
C THR A 475 -1.47 -0.52 0.32
N LYS A 476 -1.36 -1.37 1.36
CA LYS A 476 -0.72 -2.70 1.27
C LYS A 476 -1.53 -3.78 0.53
N ASP A 477 -2.85 -3.63 0.40
CA ASP A 477 -3.75 -4.67 -0.15
C ASP A 477 -4.55 -4.19 -1.39
N HIS A 478 -3.86 -3.73 -2.44
CA HIS A 478 -4.52 -3.37 -3.70
C HIS A 478 -4.50 -4.54 -4.70
N GLN A 479 -5.68 -5.11 -5.01
CA GLN A 479 -5.86 -5.99 -6.17
C GLN A 479 -6.50 -5.20 -7.32
N GLU A 480 -5.84 -5.17 -8.47
CA GLU A 480 -6.38 -4.54 -9.67
C GLU A 480 -7.59 -5.31 -10.19
N HIS A 481 -8.75 -4.66 -10.21
CA HIS A 481 -9.87 -5.10 -11.04
C HIS A 481 -9.87 -4.29 -12.34
N LYS A 482 -9.51 -4.96 -13.44
CA LYS A 482 -9.68 -4.41 -14.80
C LYS A 482 -11.16 -4.09 -14.99
N THR A 483 -11.44 -2.81 -15.19
CA THR A 483 -12.78 -2.28 -15.41
C THR A 483 -13.43 -2.96 -16.61
N GLY A 484 -14.76 -3.13 -16.55
CA GLY A 484 -15.59 -3.94 -17.44
C GLY A 484 -15.54 -3.65 -18.95
N LEU A 485 -14.63 -2.80 -19.44
CA LEU A 485 -14.43 -2.58 -20.87
C LEU A 485 -13.86 -3.83 -21.58
N GLN A 486 -12.97 -4.58 -20.93
CA GLN A 486 -12.47 -5.85 -21.50
C GLN A 486 -13.52 -6.96 -21.41
N ALA A 487 -14.22 -7.07 -20.28
CA ALA A 487 -15.30 -8.05 -20.11
C ALA A 487 -16.47 -7.80 -21.09
N MET A 488 -16.85 -6.54 -21.32
CA MET A 488 -17.86 -6.18 -22.31
C MET A 488 -17.37 -6.39 -23.74
N LYS A 489 -16.11 -6.04 -24.07
CA LYS A 489 -15.54 -6.32 -25.40
C LYS A 489 -15.41 -7.81 -25.66
N GLU A 490 -15.11 -8.62 -24.65
CA GLU A 490 -15.10 -10.08 -24.74
C GLU A 490 -16.50 -10.67 -24.89
N GLU A 491 -17.53 -10.06 -24.29
CA GLU A 491 -18.92 -10.46 -24.44
C GLU A 491 -19.48 -10.05 -25.81
N GLU A 492 -19.16 -8.83 -26.27
CA GLU A 492 -19.49 -8.33 -27.61
C GLU A 492 -18.77 -9.12 -28.71
N ALA A 493 -17.48 -9.46 -28.50
CA ALA A 493 -16.74 -10.36 -29.38
C ALA A 493 -17.30 -11.80 -29.34
N ARG A 494 -17.79 -12.28 -28.19
CA ARG A 494 -18.48 -13.58 -28.09
C ARG A 494 -19.80 -13.58 -28.87
N ARG A 495 -20.58 -12.49 -28.80
CA ARG A 495 -21.83 -12.31 -29.55
C ARG A 495 -21.56 -12.22 -31.06
N LEU A 496 -20.56 -11.45 -31.47
CA LEU A 496 -20.16 -11.35 -32.88
C LEU A 496 -19.65 -12.71 -33.43
N ARG A 497 -18.89 -13.47 -32.64
CA ARG A 497 -18.46 -14.84 -33.01
C ARG A 497 -19.61 -15.84 -33.09
N ALA A 498 -20.65 -15.70 -32.26
CA ALA A 498 -21.83 -16.56 -32.31
C ALA A 498 -22.76 -16.26 -33.49
N THR A 499 -22.63 -15.07 -34.11
CA THR A 499 -23.46 -14.66 -35.27
C THR A 499 -22.75 -14.91 -36.61
N ALA A 500 -21.44 -15.17 -36.60
CA ALA A 500 -20.61 -15.31 -37.80
C ALA A 500 -20.44 -16.76 -38.30
N THR A 501 -21.12 -17.75 -37.71
CA THR A 501 -21.04 -19.15 -38.15
C THR A 501 -22.17 -19.50 -39.13
N THR A 502 -22.19 -18.85 -40.30
CA THR A 502 -22.84 -19.37 -41.51
C THR A 502 -22.12 -18.81 -42.74
N ASP A 503 -21.51 -19.74 -43.48
CA ASP A 503 -21.25 -19.74 -44.92
C ASP A 503 -20.04 -18.99 -45.56
N PHE A 504 -19.34 -19.80 -46.36
CA PHE A 504 -18.36 -19.59 -47.45
C PHE A 504 -16.84 -19.56 -47.20
N PRO A 505 -16.04 -20.21 -48.10
CA PRO A 505 -14.69 -20.68 -47.84
C PRO A 505 -13.58 -19.88 -48.56
N THR A 506 -12.33 -20.18 -48.17
CA THR A 506 -11.07 -20.05 -48.94
C THR A 506 -10.72 -18.70 -49.56
N LEU A 507 -9.79 -17.99 -48.91
CA LEU A 507 -8.55 -17.38 -49.46
C LEU A 507 -8.13 -16.22 -48.55
N THR A 508 -7.23 -16.48 -47.60
CA THR A 508 -6.18 -15.55 -47.09
C THR A 508 -5.51 -16.13 -45.84
N SER A 509 -4.96 -17.34 -45.93
CA SER A 509 -4.13 -17.94 -44.86
C SER A 509 -2.66 -17.77 -45.20
N ALA A 510 -2.18 -16.52 -45.18
CA ALA A 510 -0.74 -16.23 -45.23
C ALA A 510 -0.35 -14.91 -44.54
N ALA A 511 -1.30 -14.01 -44.25
CA ALA A 511 -1.02 -12.71 -43.62
C ALA A 511 -1.39 -12.62 -42.14
N LEU A 512 -2.06 -13.64 -41.56
CA LEU A 512 -2.58 -13.56 -40.18
C LEU A 512 -1.79 -14.34 -39.11
N VAL A 513 -0.72 -15.05 -39.48
CA VAL A 513 0.16 -15.74 -38.50
C VAL A 513 1.35 -14.86 -38.09
N ALA A 514 1.59 -13.74 -38.78
CA ALA A 514 2.66 -12.79 -38.46
C ALA A 514 2.24 -11.62 -37.54
N LEU A 515 0.98 -11.57 -37.10
CA LEU A 515 0.46 -10.51 -36.21
C LEU A 515 -0.07 -11.04 -34.87
N ALA A 516 0.15 -12.33 -34.57
CA ALA A 516 -0.23 -12.96 -33.30
C ALA A 516 0.95 -13.18 -32.34
N SER A 517 2.10 -12.54 -32.57
CA SER A 517 3.32 -12.75 -31.76
C SER A 517 4.06 -11.46 -31.37
N LEU A 518 3.39 -10.31 -31.36
CA LEU A 518 3.96 -9.06 -30.83
C LEU A 518 2.89 -8.24 -30.11
N SER A 519 2.59 -8.63 -28.86
CA SER A 519 2.29 -7.69 -27.76
C SER A 519 1.99 -8.49 -26.48
N ASP A 520 2.95 -9.29 -26.02
CA ASP A 520 3.05 -9.57 -24.59
C ASP A 520 3.72 -8.34 -24.00
N ALA A 521 2.96 -7.43 -23.38
CA ALA A 521 3.55 -6.27 -22.73
C ALA A 521 4.47 -6.77 -21.61
N ALA A 522 5.75 -6.39 -21.62
CA ALA A 522 6.76 -6.74 -20.62
C ALA A 522 6.24 -6.52 -19.18
N SER A 523 5.73 -7.59 -18.60
CA SER A 523 5.18 -7.66 -17.24
C SER A 523 5.75 -8.91 -16.59
N LEU A 524 5.82 -8.94 -15.26
CA LEU A 524 6.37 -10.10 -14.54
C LEU A 524 5.48 -11.33 -14.77
N GLN A 525 5.98 -12.30 -15.52
CA GLN A 525 5.22 -13.49 -15.91
C GLN A 525 5.52 -14.65 -14.96
N ARG A 526 4.49 -15.39 -14.55
CA ARG A 526 4.67 -16.62 -13.77
C ARG A 526 4.99 -17.79 -14.69
N VAL A 527 6.08 -18.49 -14.42
CA VAL A 527 6.49 -19.71 -15.13
C VAL A 527 5.93 -20.92 -14.39
N ASN A 528 4.95 -21.59 -14.99
CA ASN A 528 4.26 -22.72 -14.36
C ASN A 528 5.00 -24.05 -14.50
N ASN A 529 5.87 -24.20 -15.51
CA ASN A 529 6.64 -25.41 -15.73
C ASN A 529 8.02 -25.07 -16.31
N PHE A 530 9.07 -25.32 -15.52
CA PHE A 530 10.48 -25.14 -15.90
C PHE A 530 11.30 -26.43 -15.69
N GLY A 531 10.62 -27.59 -15.65
CA GLY A 531 11.24 -28.88 -15.36
C GLY A 531 11.25 -29.22 -13.87
N SER A 532 12.31 -29.90 -13.41
CA SER A 532 12.42 -30.38 -12.03
C SER A 532 12.43 -29.22 -11.03
N ASN A 533 11.48 -29.22 -10.09
CA ASN A 533 11.33 -28.20 -9.04
C ASN A 533 11.16 -28.88 -7.67
N PRO A 534 12.23 -29.49 -7.12
CA PRO A 534 12.14 -30.37 -5.96
C PRO A 534 11.68 -29.67 -4.68
N SER A 535 11.98 -28.37 -4.52
CA SER A 535 11.50 -27.58 -3.38
C SER A 535 10.21 -26.79 -3.66
N ASN A 536 9.63 -26.91 -4.85
CA ASN A 536 8.38 -26.27 -5.26
C ASN A 536 8.41 -24.72 -5.20
N ILE A 537 9.53 -24.10 -5.61
CA ILE A 537 9.64 -22.64 -5.70
C ILE A 537 8.62 -22.09 -6.69
N ARG A 538 8.17 -20.86 -6.47
CA ARG A 538 7.38 -20.12 -7.47
C ARG A 538 8.37 -19.38 -8.38
N ALA A 539 8.23 -19.54 -9.69
CA ALA A 539 9.16 -18.96 -10.65
C ALA A 539 8.50 -17.81 -11.41
N TYR A 540 9.15 -16.65 -11.44
CA TYR A 540 8.72 -15.51 -12.22
C TYR A 540 9.85 -15.00 -13.10
N ILE A 541 9.49 -14.51 -14.29
CA ILE A 541 10.43 -14.02 -15.30
C ILE A 541 9.98 -12.66 -15.82
N TYR A 542 10.95 -11.79 -16.05
CA TYR A 542 10.79 -10.57 -16.82
C TYR A 542 11.58 -10.68 -18.13
N VAL A 543 10.86 -10.63 -19.25
CA VAL A 543 11.44 -10.59 -20.60
C VAL A 543 11.11 -9.22 -21.20
N PRO A 544 12.10 -8.43 -21.62
CA PRO A 544 11.85 -7.12 -22.24
C PRO A 544 11.26 -7.30 -23.65
N ASP A 545 10.50 -6.30 -24.12
CA ASP A 545 9.89 -6.31 -25.47
C ASP A 545 10.94 -6.42 -26.60
N ARG A 546 12.15 -5.92 -26.34
CA ARG A 546 13.30 -5.97 -27.24
C ARG A 546 14.41 -6.83 -26.64
N LEU A 547 14.36 -8.13 -26.91
CA LEU A 547 15.37 -9.08 -26.46
C LEU A 547 16.61 -9.06 -27.38
N ALA A 548 17.81 -9.07 -26.79
CA ALA A 548 19.05 -9.21 -27.55
C ALA A 548 19.16 -10.63 -28.16
N SER A 549 19.94 -10.80 -29.22
CA SER A 549 20.07 -12.10 -29.92
C SER A 549 20.70 -13.20 -29.07
N ASN A 550 21.63 -12.84 -28.19
CA ASN A 550 22.22 -13.69 -27.16
C ASN A 550 22.11 -12.91 -25.83
N PRO A 551 20.92 -12.91 -25.20
CA PRO A 551 20.65 -12.04 -24.07
C PRO A 551 21.47 -12.47 -22.85
N ALA A 552 21.79 -11.51 -22.00
CA ALA A 552 22.27 -11.80 -20.64
C ALA A 552 21.09 -12.23 -19.75
N LEU A 553 21.40 -12.83 -18.60
CA LEU A 553 20.40 -13.23 -17.62
C LEU A 553 20.86 -12.86 -16.21
N ILE A 554 19.99 -12.20 -15.46
CA ILE A 554 20.21 -11.86 -14.05
C ILE A 554 19.16 -12.58 -13.21
N THR A 555 19.60 -13.34 -12.21
CA THR A 555 18.71 -13.96 -11.23
C THR A 555 18.70 -13.13 -9.95
N ALA A 556 17.57 -12.47 -9.69
CA ALA A 556 17.35 -11.57 -8.57
C ALA A 556 16.59 -12.28 -7.44
N VAL A 557 17.30 -12.61 -6.36
CA VAL A 557 16.81 -13.43 -5.25
C VAL A 557 16.40 -12.56 -4.06
N HIS A 558 15.12 -12.66 -3.66
CA HIS A 558 14.52 -11.75 -2.67
C HIS A 558 14.92 -12.00 -1.21
N TYR A 559 14.68 -11.02 -0.35
CA TYR A 559 14.88 -11.07 1.10
C TYR A 559 13.77 -11.84 1.83
N CYS A 560 13.97 -12.18 3.12
CA CYS A 560 12.95 -12.84 3.96
C CYS A 560 11.64 -12.03 4.02
N GLY A 561 10.50 -12.70 3.95
CA GLY A 561 9.17 -12.05 3.93
C GLY A 561 8.85 -11.30 2.64
N GLY A 562 9.79 -11.25 1.68
CA GLY A 562 9.60 -10.67 0.35
C GLY A 562 8.87 -11.62 -0.61
N THR A 563 8.38 -11.05 -1.70
CA THR A 563 7.81 -11.76 -2.85
C THR A 563 8.60 -11.41 -4.12
N ALA A 564 8.47 -12.21 -5.18
CA ALA A 564 9.08 -11.88 -6.48
C ALA A 564 8.65 -10.51 -7.00
N SER A 565 7.36 -10.17 -6.85
CA SER A 565 6.82 -8.86 -7.26
C SER A 565 7.35 -7.69 -6.43
N ALA A 566 7.45 -7.84 -5.11
CA ALA A 566 8.01 -6.82 -4.23
C ALA A 566 9.51 -6.60 -4.52
N PHE A 567 10.24 -7.68 -4.78
CA PHE A 567 11.67 -7.61 -5.07
C PHE A 567 11.95 -7.05 -6.47
N GLN A 568 11.10 -7.34 -7.45
CA GLN A 568 11.12 -6.63 -8.74
C GLN A 568 10.93 -5.12 -8.54
N GLY A 569 9.99 -4.71 -7.68
CA GLY A 569 9.81 -3.29 -7.32
C GLY A 569 11.06 -2.66 -6.69
N ASN A 570 11.70 -3.36 -5.75
CA ASN A 570 12.96 -2.92 -5.14
C ASN A 570 14.13 -2.86 -6.15
N THR A 571 14.01 -3.63 -7.24
CA THR A 571 15.02 -3.73 -8.30
C THR A 571 14.53 -3.18 -9.64
N ASN A 572 13.62 -2.19 -9.62
CA ASN A 572 13.05 -1.56 -10.81
C ASN A 572 14.11 -1.04 -11.81
N ALA A 573 15.31 -0.71 -11.32
CA ALA A 573 16.42 -0.31 -12.16
C ALA A 573 16.98 -1.44 -13.04
N TYR A 574 16.94 -2.72 -12.61
CA TYR A 574 17.26 -3.84 -13.51
C TYR A 574 16.22 -4.00 -14.60
N ARG A 575 14.94 -3.75 -14.30
CA ARG A 575 13.86 -3.76 -15.30
C ARG A 575 14.10 -2.69 -16.37
N ALA A 576 14.38 -1.46 -15.94
CA ALA A 576 14.69 -0.37 -16.85
C ALA A 576 15.93 -0.65 -17.71
N ALA A 577 16.97 -1.25 -17.13
CA ALA A 577 18.17 -1.65 -17.87
C ALA A 577 17.92 -2.83 -18.82
N ALA A 578 17.08 -3.79 -18.43
CA ALA A 578 16.65 -4.91 -19.28
C ALA A 578 15.90 -4.41 -20.51
N ASP A 579 15.01 -3.43 -20.36
CA ASP A 579 14.29 -2.80 -21.48
C ASP A 579 15.23 -2.07 -22.46
N GLN A 580 16.34 -1.54 -21.96
CA GLN A 580 17.32 -0.80 -22.76
C GLN A 580 18.34 -1.72 -23.45
N GLN A 581 18.79 -2.77 -22.77
CA GLN A 581 19.91 -3.61 -23.20
C GLN A 581 19.47 -5.00 -23.69
N GLY A 582 18.20 -5.37 -23.50
CA GLY A 582 17.61 -6.60 -23.98
C GLY A 582 18.06 -7.86 -23.25
N PHE A 583 18.23 -7.80 -21.92
CA PHE A 583 18.55 -8.96 -21.08
C PHE A 583 17.36 -9.40 -20.22
N ILE A 584 17.39 -10.64 -19.72
CA ILE A 584 16.31 -11.26 -18.95
C ILE A 584 16.57 -11.14 -17.46
N VAL A 585 15.51 -10.93 -16.67
CA VAL A 585 15.61 -10.98 -15.20
C VAL A 585 14.69 -12.06 -14.63
N LEU A 586 15.27 -13.01 -13.89
CA LEU A 586 14.54 -14.04 -13.16
C LEU A 586 14.28 -13.60 -11.72
N TYR A 587 13.07 -13.82 -11.26
CA TYR A 587 12.62 -13.57 -9.89
C TYR A 587 12.05 -14.85 -9.29
N PRO A 588 12.90 -15.76 -8.79
CA PRO A 588 12.42 -16.91 -8.03
C PRO A 588 11.79 -16.44 -6.71
N GLU A 589 10.79 -17.16 -6.22
CA GLU A 589 10.06 -16.87 -4.99
C GLU A 589 10.03 -18.08 -4.06
N SER A 590 10.44 -17.85 -2.81
CA SER A 590 10.60 -18.90 -1.80
C SER A 590 9.28 -19.65 -1.52
N PRO A 591 9.34 -20.98 -1.37
CA PRO A 591 8.21 -21.82 -0.98
C PRO A 591 8.02 -21.89 0.55
N ASN A 592 9.00 -21.42 1.33
CA ASN A 592 9.04 -21.63 2.79
C ASN A 592 8.15 -20.63 3.54
N SER A 593 7.65 -21.05 4.71
CA SER A 593 6.91 -20.17 5.62
C SER A 593 7.79 -19.00 6.08
N GLY A 594 7.25 -17.78 6.02
CA GLY A 594 8.02 -16.56 6.28
C GLY A 594 8.85 -16.05 5.09
N GLY A 595 8.82 -16.73 3.93
CA GLY A 595 9.44 -16.23 2.70
C GLY A 595 10.97 -16.17 2.72
N CYS A 596 11.63 -16.85 3.65
CA CYS A 596 13.09 -17.00 3.66
C CYS A 596 13.53 -18.13 2.74
N TRP A 597 14.71 -18.01 2.15
CA TRP A 597 15.33 -19.09 1.38
C TRP A 597 15.96 -20.12 2.31
N ASP A 598 15.84 -21.40 1.94
CA ASP A 598 16.55 -22.47 2.64
C ASP A 598 18.05 -22.41 2.34
N VAL A 599 18.82 -21.84 3.27
CA VAL A 599 20.28 -21.76 3.23
C VAL A 599 20.95 -22.57 4.34
N SER A 600 20.18 -23.45 4.98
CA SER A 600 20.54 -24.13 6.22
C SER A 600 20.52 -25.66 6.11
N SER A 601 19.70 -26.19 5.21
CA SER A 601 19.58 -27.64 5.02
C SER A 601 20.71 -28.24 4.19
N PRO A 602 21.04 -29.53 4.38
CA PRO A 602 21.96 -30.23 3.50
C PRO A 602 21.50 -30.25 2.03
N ALA A 603 20.19 -30.25 1.79
CA ALA A 603 19.58 -30.29 0.47
C ALA A 603 19.88 -29.03 -0.35
N SER A 604 19.87 -27.86 0.28
CA SER A 604 20.20 -26.58 -0.38
C SER A 604 21.70 -26.28 -0.41
N LEU A 605 22.48 -26.85 0.51
CA LEU A 605 23.94 -26.68 0.59
C LEU A 605 24.72 -27.70 -0.26
N THR A 606 24.05 -28.55 -1.03
CA THR A 606 24.68 -29.57 -1.88
C THR A 606 24.22 -29.42 -3.33
N ARG A 607 25.16 -29.46 -4.27
CA ARG A 607 24.85 -29.49 -5.71
C ARG A 607 23.92 -30.67 -6.04
N GLY A 608 22.75 -30.39 -6.60
CA GLY A 608 21.74 -31.41 -6.90
C GLY A 608 21.03 -32.01 -5.68
N GLY A 609 21.13 -31.38 -4.50
CA GLY A 609 20.62 -31.91 -3.24
C GLY A 609 19.11 -31.83 -3.05
N GLY A 610 18.35 -31.29 -4.01
CA GLY A 610 16.88 -31.19 -3.94
C GLY A 610 16.32 -30.00 -3.14
N GLY A 611 17.17 -29.09 -2.65
CA GLY A 611 16.73 -27.89 -1.94
C GLY A 611 16.41 -26.69 -2.85
N ASP A 612 16.22 -25.52 -2.23
CA ASP A 612 15.89 -24.26 -2.93
C ASP A 612 16.94 -23.87 -3.96
N SER A 613 18.22 -24.06 -3.64
CA SER A 613 19.32 -23.79 -4.58
C SER A 613 19.22 -24.63 -5.85
N ASN A 614 18.74 -25.89 -5.74
CA ASN A 614 18.54 -26.78 -6.88
C ASN A 614 17.37 -26.33 -7.76
N SER A 615 16.25 -25.96 -7.16
CA SER A 615 15.09 -25.46 -7.89
C SER A 615 15.41 -24.16 -8.64
N ILE A 616 16.14 -23.23 -8.01
CA ILE A 616 16.59 -21.98 -8.66
C ILE A 616 17.53 -22.30 -9.84
N ALA A 617 18.50 -23.20 -9.65
CA ALA A 617 19.42 -23.58 -10.72
C ALA A 617 18.71 -24.23 -11.91
N ASN A 618 17.68 -25.04 -11.67
CA ASN A 618 16.86 -25.62 -12.73
C ASN A 618 16.06 -24.54 -13.47
N PHE A 619 15.52 -23.57 -12.74
CA PHE A 619 14.84 -22.42 -13.34
C PHE A 619 15.78 -21.59 -14.23
N VAL A 620 17.01 -21.36 -13.79
CA VAL A 620 18.05 -20.68 -14.59
C VAL A 620 18.39 -21.48 -15.86
N ASN A 621 18.62 -22.79 -15.74
CA ASN A 621 18.92 -23.64 -16.91
C ASN A 621 17.77 -23.69 -17.91
N TRP A 622 16.54 -23.72 -17.42
CA TRP A 622 15.36 -23.60 -18.26
C TRP A 622 15.37 -22.27 -19.03
N ALA A 623 15.57 -21.15 -18.35
CA ALA A 623 15.59 -19.84 -19.01
C ALA A 623 16.72 -19.71 -20.04
N ILE A 624 17.90 -20.28 -19.73
CA ILE A 624 19.03 -20.34 -20.67
C ILE A 624 18.63 -21.07 -21.95
N THR A 625 17.93 -22.19 -21.82
CA THR A 625 17.51 -23.02 -22.95
C THR A 625 16.35 -22.38 -23.72
N GLN A 626 15.36 -21.83 -23.04
CA GLN A 626 14.17 -21.25 -23.67
C GLN A 626 14.48 -19.97 -24.46
N TYR A 627 15.40 -19.13 -23.98
CA TYR A 627 15.66 -17.81 -24.56
C TYR A 627 17.04 -17.69 -25.20
N ASN A 628 17.74 -18.81 -25.41
CA ASN A 628 19.08 -18.84 -25.99
C ASN A 628 20.06 -17.86 -25.31
N VAL A 629 20.04 -17.82 -23.97
CA VAL A 629 20.87 -16.91 -23.17
C VAL A 629 22.35 -17.27 -23.37
N ASP A 630 23.20 -16.24 -23.46
CA ASP A 630 24.65 -16.43 -23.46
C ASP A 630 25.10 -16.97 -22.10
N ARG A 631 25.59 -18.22 -22.07
CA ARG A 631 26.10 -18.86 -20.84
C ARG A 631 27.28 -18.13 -20.20
N ASN A 632 27.94 -17.23 -20.93
CA ASN A 632 28.97 -16.35 -20.40
C ASN A 632 28.43 -15.04 -19.79
N LYS A 633 27.10 -14.84 -19.82
CA LYS A 633 26.42 -13.64 -19.31
C LYS A 633 25.27 -13.97 -18.37
N VAL A 634 25.52 -14.90 -17.44
CA VAL A 634 24.55 -15.33 -16.42
C VAL A 634 25.02 -14.87 -15.05
N PHE A 635 24.18 -14.12 -14.34
CA PHE A 635 24.55 -13.37 -13.15
C PHE A 635 23.56 -13.58 -12.00
N LEU A 636 24.02 -13.32 -10.77
CA LEU A 636 23.21 -13.42 -9.55
C LEU A 636 23.21 -12.11 -8.78
N THR A 637 22.07 -11.81 -8.16
CA THR A 637 22.00 -10.73 -7.18
C THR A 637 20.97 -11.05 -6.11
N GLY A 638 21.21 -10.60 -4.88
CA GLY A 638 20.25 -10.81 -3.80
C GLY A 638 20.50 -9.94 -2.57
N LEU A 639 19.45 -9.83 -1.74
CA LEU A 639 19.43 -9.06 -0.49
C LEU A 639 19.04 -9.94 0.69
N SER A 640 19.67 -9.77 1.85
CA SER A 640 19.37 -10.49 3.09
C SER A 640 19.41 -12.02 2.88
N SER A 641 18.33 -12.75 3.17
CA SER A 641 18.22 -14.19 2.86
C SER A 641 18.49 -14.52 1.38
N GLY A 642 18.16 -13.62 0.45
CA GLY A 642 18.51 -13.78 -0.97
C GLY A 642 20.00 -13.57 -1.24
N ALA A 643 20.70 -12.75 -0.47
CA ALA A 643 22.15 -12.62 -0.52
C ALA A 643 22.84 -13.87 0.05
N MET A 644 22.29 -14.45 1.12
CA MET A 644 22.75 -15.77 1.63
C MET A 644 22.58 -16.84 0.56
N MET A 645 21.42 -16.90 -0.10
CA MET A 645 21.17 -17.83 -1.20
C MET A 645 22.06 -17.54 -2.41
N THR A 646 22.40 -16.29 -2.68
CA THR A 646 23.37 -15.90 -3.71
C THR A 646 24.76 -16.48 -3.44
N ASN A 647 25.23 -16.44 -2.19
CA ASN A 647 26.48 -17.10 -1.79
C ASN A 647 26.37 -18.63 -1.91
N VAL A 648 25.25 -19.23 -1.50
CA VAL A 648 25.01 -20.68 -1.63
C VAL A 648 25.00 -21.11 -3.09
N LEU A 649 24.31 -20.41 -3.99
CA LEU A 649 24.27 -20.70 -5.42
C LEU A 649 25.64 -20.54 -6.08
N SER A 650 26.43 -19.55 -5.64
CA SER A 650 27.80 -19.34 -6.11
C SER A 650 28.75 -20.47 -5.66
N ALA A 651 28.46 -21.13 -4.54
CA ALA A 651 29.20 -22.28 -4.03
C ALA A 651 28.75 -23.61 -4.66
N THR A 652 27.44 -23.83 -4.80
CA THR A 652 26.83 -25.08 -5.28
C THR A 652 26.75 -25.19 -6.80
N TYR A 653 26.43 -24.09 -7.51
CA TYR A 653 26.28 -24.04 -8.98
C TYR A 653 27.25 -23.03 -9.63
N PRO A 654 28.58 -23.10 -9.34
CA PRO A 654 29.56 -22.15 -9.88
C PRO A 654 29.71 -22.20 -11.40
N ASP A 655 29.29 -23.29 -12.03
CA ASP A 655 29.30 -23.50 -13.47
C ASP A 655 28.23 -22.68 -14.20
N LEU A 656 27.16 -22.28 -13.49
CA LEU A 656 26.04 -21.54 -14.06
C LEU A 656 26.24 -20.03 -14.07
N PHE A 657 27.00 -19.47 -13.12
CA PHE A 657 27.06 -18.02 -12.90
C PHE A 657 28.47 -17.48 -13.12
N LYS A 658 28.59 -16.31 -13.74
CA LYS A 658 29.87 -15.64 -14.02
C LYS A 658 30.23 -14.54 -13.01
N ALA A 659 29.22 -13.88 -12.46
CA ALA A 659 29.40 -12.88 -11.42
C ALA A 659 28.17 -12.81 -10.52
N ALA A 660 28.38 -12.41 -9.26
CA ALA A 660 27.30 -12.24 -8.29
C ALA A 660 27.52 -11.02 -7.38
N THR A 661 26.41 -10.43 -6.93
CA THR A 661 26.36 -9.33 -5.96
C THR A 661 25.48 -9.73 -4.76
N ALA A 662 26.02 -9.68 -3.55
CA ALA A 662 25.32 -10.13 -2.34
C ALA A 662 25.22 -8.98 -1.32
N TYR A 663 23.99 -8.57 -0.98
CA TYR A 663 23.70 -7.44 -0.08
C TYR A 663 23.20 -7.92 1.29
N ALA A 664 23.88 -7.55 2.37
CA ALA A 664 23.50 -7.88 3.76
C ALA A 664 23.32 -9.40 4.01
N GLY A 665 24.24 -10.21 3.48
CA GLY A 665 24.22 -11.67 3.55
C GLY A 665 25.23 -12.26 4.54
N VAL A 666 25.39 -13.58 4.47
CA VAL A 666 26.42 -14.33 5.22
C VAL A 666 27.18 -15.27 4.29
N SER A 667 28.32 -15.79 4.75
CA SER A 667 29.09 -16.79 4.02
C SER A 667 28.25 -18.06 3.80
N ALA A 668 28.44 -18.70 2.64
CA ALA A 668 27.77 -19.95 2.32
C ALA A 668 28.11 -21.00 3.39
N GLY A 669 27.08 -21.63 3.96
CA GLY A 669 27.22 -22.67 4.99
C GLY A 669 27.24 -22.15 6.43
N CYS A 670 27.31 -20.83 6.65
CA CYS A 670 27.26 -20.26 8.00
C CYS A 670 25.92 -20.53 8.71
N PHE A 671 24.80 -20.46 7.98
CA PHE A 671 23.46 -20.76 8.51
C PHE A 671 23.13 -22.26 8.62
N ARG A 672 24.10 -23.16 8.47
CA ARG A 672 23.83 -24.61 8.51
C ARG A 672 23.19 -25.02 9.85
N THR A 673 22.00 -25.62 9.79
CA THR A 673 21.29 -26.18 10.96
C THR A 673 20.90 -27.64 10.76
N GLY A 674 20.90 -28.15 9.52
CA GLY A 674 20.37 -29.48 9.19
C GLY A 674 18.88 -29.48 8.84
N THR A 675 18.17 -28.38 9.08
CA THR A 675 16.72 -28.24 8.80
C THR A 675 16.46 -27.26 7.64
N VAL A 676 15.33 -27.42 6.96
CA VAL A 676 14.90 -26.53 5.87
C VAL A 676 14.52 -25.16 6.43
N ALA A 677 15.12 -24.10 5.88
CA ALA A 677 14.91 -22.70 6.30
C ALA A 677 15.07 -22.47 7.82
N GLY A 678 16.00 -23.19 8.44
CA GLY A 678 16.32 -23.11 9.85
C GLY A 678 17.13 -21.86 10.21
N TRP A 679 16.74 -21.22 11.30
CA TRP A 679 17.43 -20.05 11.84
C TRP A 679 18.67 -20.45 12.66
N ASN A 680 19.79 -19.74 12.48
CA ASN A 680 21.03 -19.98 13.22
C ASN A 680 21.51 -18.68 13.89
N ASN A 681 21.25 -18.53 15.19
CA ASN A 681 21.65 -17.35 15.98
C ASN A 681 23.17 -17.14 16.00
N THR A 682 23.95 -18.22 16.06
CA THR A 682 25.42 -18.13 16.07
C THR A 682 25.94 -17.46 14.80
N CYS A 683 25.35 -17.76 13.65
CA CYS A 683 25.69 -17.09 12.39
C CYS A 683 25.09 -15.67 12.31
N ALA A 684 23.80 -15.51 12.58
CA ALA A 684 23.10 -14.23 12.47
C ALA A 684 23.76 -13.14 13.34
N GLU A 685 24.19 -13.48 14.54
CA GLU A 685 24.83 -12.57 15.49
C GLU A 685 26.35 -12.41 15.25
N GLY A 686 26.89 -13.00 14.17
CA GLY A 686 28.30 -12.83 13.81
C GLY A 686 29.28 -13.60 14.70
N ARG A 687 28.79 -14.61 15.45
CA ARG A 687 29.61 -15.43 16.35
C ARG A 687 30.28 -16.62 15.64
N SER A 688 29.88 -16.93 14.40
CA SER A 688 30.53 -17.93 13.56
C SER A 688 31.80 -17.35 12.92
N ILE A 689 32.86 -17.22 13.71
CA ILE A 689 34.15 -16.67 13.25
C ILE A 689 35.09 -17.83 12.94
N SER A 690 35.62 -17.87 11.71
CA SER A 690 36.55 -18.91 11.30
C SER A 690 37.69 -18.38 10.42
N THR A 691 38.61 -19.28 10.06
CA THR A 691 39.74 -18.96 9.18
C THR A 691 39.30 -18.91 7.72
N GLN A 692 40.06 -18.17 6.91
CA GLN A 692 39.87 -18.14 5.46
C GLN A 692 39.91 -19.55 4.84
N ALA A 693 40.85 -20.41 5.27
CA ALA A 693 40.99 -21.77 4.75
C ALA A 693 39.75 -22.62 5.06
N HIS A 694 39.17 -22.48 6.26
CA HIS A 694 37.94 -23.18 6.63
C HIS A 694 36.76 -22.71 5.77
N TRP A 695 36.54 -21.41 5.63
CA TRP A 695 35.41 -20.93 4.84
C TRP A 695 35.52 -21.28 3.36
N ALA A 696 36.74 -21.28 2.81
CA ALA A 696 36.99 -21.72 1.44
C ALA A 696 36.73 -23.23 1.26
N SER A 697 37.11 -24.06 2.23
CA SER A 697 36.81 -25.51 2.19
C SER A 697 35.30 -25.78 2.29
N VAL A 698 34.56 -25.01 3.09
CA VAL A 698 33.10 -25.08 3.16
C VAL A 698 32.47 -24.77 1.79
N ALA A 699 32.85 -23.66 1.15
CA ALA A 699 32.28 -23.28 -0.15
C ALA A 699 32.64 -24.27 -1.28
N THR A 700 33.90 -24.72 -1.32
CA THR A 700 34.35 -25.70 -2.33
C THR A 700 33.74 -27.09 -2.10
N GLY A 701 33.51 -27.48 -0.84
CA GLY A 701 32.86 -28.74 -0.47
C GLY A 701 31.38 -28.86 -0.88
N MET A 702 30.72 -27.75 -1.23
CA MET A 702 29.32 -27.78 -1.71
C MET A 702 29.17 -28.32 -3.15
N TYR A 703 30.27 -28.34 -3.91
CA TYR A 703 30.38 -29.05 -5.18
C TYR A 703 31.74 -29.77 -5.27
N PRO A 704 31.85 -30.97 -4.64
CA PRO A 704 33.10 -31.72 -4.62
C PRO A 704 33.60 -32.06 -6.03
N GLY A 705 34.89 -31.85 -6.27
CA GLY A 705 35.55 -32.17 -7.55
C GLY A 705 35.43 -31.10 -8.64
N TYR A 706 34.72 -29.99 -8.40
CA TYR A 706 34.67 -28.88 -9.36
C TYR A 706 35.99 -28.09 -9.37
N THR A 707 36.64 -28.05 -10.53
CA THR A 707 37.92 -27.34 -10.77
C THR A 707 37.79 -26.11 -11.66
N GLY A 708 36.58 -25.79 -12.13
CA GLY A 708 36.31 -24.65 -12.99
C GLY A 708 36.32 -23.30 -12.25
N SER A 709 36.18 -22.22 -12.99
CA SER A 709 36.05 -20.87 -12.43
C SER A 709 34.76 -20.74 -11.62
N ARG A 710 34.82 -20.04 -10.49
CA ARG A 710 33.64 -19.64 -9.70
C ARG A 710 33.23 -18.20 -10.05
N PRO A 711 31.96 -17.81 -9.87
CA PRO A 711 31.51 -16.46 -10.18
C PRO A 711 32.29 -15.42 -9.38
N ARG A 712 32.72 -14.33 -10.01
CA ARG A 712 33.32 -13.21 -9.27
C ARG A 712 32.30 -12.57 -8.32
N MET A 713 32.74 -12.21 -7.12
CA MET A 713 31.85 -11.81 -6.03
C MET A 713 32.02 -10.35 -5.65
N MET A 714 30.90 -9.65 -5.54
CA MET A 714 30.82 -8.33 -4.92
C MET A 714 29.92 -8.41 -3.68
N ILE A 715 30.47 -8.09 -2.51
CA ILE A 715 29.80 -8.25 -1.22
C ILE A 715 29.49 -6.89 -0.61
N TYR A 716 28.24 -6.61 -0.31
CA TYR A 716 27.78 -5.40 0.36
C TYR A 716 27.34 -5.70 1.80
N HIS A 717 27.77 -4.89 2.76
CA HIS A 717 27.28 -4.99 4.14
C HIS A 717 27.28 -3.63 4.85
N GLY A 718 26.36 -3.44 5.79
CA GLY A 718 26.25 -2.25 6.62
C GLY A 718 26.87 -2.44 8.00
N SER A 719 27.53 -1.41 8.54
CA SER A 719 28.17 -1.49 9.85
C SER A 719 27.19 -1.47 11.03
N GLN A 720 25.93 -1.10 10.81
CA GLN A 720 24.85 -1.08 11.80
C GLN A 720 23.74 -2.07 11.42
N ASP A 721 24.10 -3.16 10.74
CA ASP A 721 23.15 -4.22 10.42
C ASP A 721 22.67 -4.93 11.71
N GLU A 722 21.41 -4.68 12.02
CA GLU A 722 20.69 -5.12 13.21
C GLU A 722 20.08 -6.53 13.09
N ILE A 723 20.08 -7.11 11.89
CA ILE A 723 19.51 -8.44 11.61
C ILE A 723 20.63 -9.47 11.38
N ILE A 724 21.62 -9.12 10.56
CA ILE A 724 22.79 -9.93 10.24
C ILE A 724 24.04 -9.14 10.62
N ASN A 725 24.63 -9.48 11.75
CA ASN A 725 25.72 -8.74 12.34
C ASN A 725 26.85 -8.44 11.33
N ALA A 726 27.40 -7.23 11.38
CA ALA A 726 28.44 -6.74 10.48
C ALA A 726 29.70 -7.63 10.42
N GLN A 727 29.97 -8.45 11.44
CA GLN A 727 31.05 -9.46 11.41
C GLN A 727 30.89 -10.43 10.24
N ASN A 728 29.66 -10.72 9.80
CA ASN A 728 29.40 -11.61 8.66
C ASN A 728 29.97 -11.08 7.34
N PHE A 729 30.18 -9.77 7.20
CA PHE A 729 30.91 -9.20 6.07
C PHE A 729 32.34 -9.77 6.00
N GLN A 730 33.03 -9.78 7.14
CA GLN A 730 34.39 -10.27 7.24
C GLN A 730 34.47 -11.77 6.92
N GLU A 731 33.55 -12.57 7.46
CA GLU A 731 33.51 -14.01 7.19
C GLU A 731 33.19 -14.33 5.73
N THR A 732 32.31 -13.55 5.09
CA THR A 732 32.02 -13.67 3.65
C THR A 732 33.22 -13.27 2.80
N MET A 733 33.94 -12.20 3.19
CA MET A 733 35.17 -11.77 2.52
C MET A 733 36.30 -12.81 2.69
N LYS A 734 36.46 -13.40 3.88
CA LYS A 734 37.38 -14.52 4.11
C LYS A 734 37.04 -15.71 3.22
N GLN A 735 35.76 -16.08 3.13
CA GLN A 735 35.32 -17.20 2.28
C GLN A 735 35.78 -17.00 0.84
N TRP A 736 35.41 -15.88 0.22
CA TRP A 736 35.70 -15.66 -1.19
C TRP A 736 37.16 -15.32 -1.45
N ALA A 737 37.86 -14.64 -0.52
CA ALA A 737 39.30 -14.44 -0.64
C ALA A 737 40.03 -15.79 -0.67
N GLY A 738 39.65 -16.72 0.21
CA GLY A 738 40.22 -18.06 0.22
C GLY A 738 39.89 -18.88 -1.02
N VAL A 739 38.67 -18.76 -1.55
CA VAL A 739 38.27 -19.43 -2.79
C VAL A 739 39.08 -18.94 -4.00
N PHE A 740 39.36 -17.63 -4.08
CA PHE A 740 40.10 -17.03 -5.20
C PHE A 740 41.61 -16.95 -4.98
N GLY A 741 42.11 -17.43 -3.83
CA GLY A 741 43.55 -17.39 -3.51
C GLY A 741 44.09 -16.01 -3.12
N TYR A 742 43.23 -15.06 -2.76
CA TYR A 742 43.66 -13.77 -2.19
C TYR A 742 43.90 -13.89 -0.68
N THR A 743 44.76 -13.05 -0.11
CA THR A 743 44.99 -12.99 1.33
C THR A 743 44.02 -12.00 2.00
N TYR A 744 43.07 -12.50 2.80
CA TYR A 744 42.16 -11.66 3.59
C TYR A 744 42.93 -10.66 4.47
N GLY A 745 42.46 -9.41 4.49
CA GLY A 745 43.11 -8.31 5.20
C GLY A 745 44.15 -7.53 4.36
N SER A 746 44.45 -7.98 3.14
CA SER A 746 45.38 -7.32 2.22
C SER A 746 44.70 -6.96 0.88
N PRO A 747 43.71 -6.03 0.85
CA PRO A 747 43.13 -5.58 -0.40
C PRO A 747 44.17 -4.85 -1.26
N GLN A 748 44.13 -5.06 -2.58
CA GLN A 748 44.98 -4.36 -3.54
C GLN A 748 44.67 -2.86 -3.58
N GLN A 749 43.40 -2.49 -3.44
CA GLN A 749 42.96 -1.10 -3.37
C GLN A 749 41.83 -0.93 -2.36
N THR A 750 41.88 0.18 -1.62
CA THR A 750 40.80 0.61 -0.72
C THR A 750 40.34 1.99 -1.17
N LEU A 751 39.09 2.08 -1.61
CA LEU A 751 38.49 3.30 -2.15
C LEU A 751 37.39 3.78 -1.19
N ASN A 752 37.64 4.90 -0.52
CA ASN A 752 36.66 5.52 0.37
C ASN A 752 35.58 6.26 -0.43
N ASN A 753 34.36 6.30 0.11
CA ASN A 753 33.20 6.95 -0.50
C ASN A 753 32.89 6.45 -1.93
N ASN A 754 32.99 5.15 -2.16
CA ASN A 754 32.73 4.50 -3.45
C ASN A 754 31.81 3.29 -3.21
N PRO A 755 30.55 3.24 -3.73
CA PRO A 755 29.90 4.08 -4.76
C PRO A 755 29.68 5.56 -4.46
N GLY A 756 29.71 5.90 -3.18
CA GLY A 756 29.40 7.21 -2.63
C GLY A 756 29.54 7.13 -1.11
N SER A 757 29.47 8.27 -0.43
CA SER A 757 29.40 8.25 1.04
C SER A 757 28.10 7.54 1.48
N PRO A 758 28.13 6.64 2.49
CA PRO A 758 29.23 6.34 3.42
C PRO A 758 29.94 4.98 3.15
N TYR A 759 30.07 4.57 1.89
CA TYR A 759 30.62 3.25 1.54
C TYR A 759 32.13 3.27 1.28
N THR A 760 32.84 2.29 1.83
CA THR A 760 34.24 1.99 1.51
C THR A 760 34.32 0.70 0.70
N LYS A 761 34.96 0.76 -0.46
CA LYS A 761 35.16 -0.36 -1.38
C LYS A 761 36.56 -0.94 -1.23
N TYR A 762 36.66 -2.22 -0.92
CA TYR A 762 37.88 -3.02 -0.82
C TYR A 762 38.00 -3.91 -2.05
N VAL A 763 38.99 -3.67 -2.89
CA VAL A 763 39.26 -4.45 -4.11
C VAL A 763 40.40 -5.40 -3.82
N TYR A 764 40.14 -6.71 -3.83
CA TYR A 764 41.15 -7.75 -3.66
C TYR A 764 41.74 -8.20 -5.00
N GLY A 765 40.96 -8.05 -6.07
CA GLY A 765 41.36 -8.31 -7.44
C GLY A 765 40.16 -8.20 -8.38
N ASP A 766 40.27 -8.82 -9.55
CA ASP A 766 39.21 -8.89 -10.56
C ASP A 766 38.05 -9.82 -10.16
N GLN A 767 38.30 -10.76 -9.22
CA GLN A 767 37.31 -11.75 -8.78
C GLN A 767 36.60 -11.41 -7.46
N LEU A 768 37.12 -10.47 -6.66
CA LEU A 768 36.55 -10.15 -5.35
C LEU A 768 36.59 -8.66 -5.00
N VAL A 769 35.41 -8.13 -4.68
CA VAL A 769 35.22 -6.78 -4.15
C VAL A 769 34.32 -6.84 -2.92
N GLY A 770 34.71 -6.14 -1.85
CA GLY A 770 33.86 -5.87 -0.69
C GLY A 770 33.46 -4.40 -0.67
N VAL A 771 32.22 -4.09 -0.29
CA VAL A 771 31.70 -2.73 -0.11
C VAL A 771 31.05 -2.64 1.26
N TYR A 772 31.62 -1.82 2.14
CA TYR A 772 31.21 -1.73 3.53
C TYR A 772 30.69 -0.32 3.84
N GLY A 773 29.44 -0.21 4.27
CA GLY A 773 28.78 1.07 4.57
C GLY A 773 28.88 1.43 6.04
N ALA A 774 29.60 2.50 6.38
CA ALA A 774 29.64 3.01 7.74
C ALA A 774 28.30 3.68 8.10
N GLY A 775 27.68 3.28 9.22
CA GLY A 775 26.37 3.77 9.65
C GLY A 775 25.19 3.23 8.82
N VAL A 776 25.41 2.26 7.93
CA VAL A 776 24.37 1.65 7.11
C VAL A 776 23.74 0.46 7.84
N THR A 777 22.41 0.38 7.83
CA THR A 777 21.61 -0.68 8.48
C THR A 777 21.42 -1.90 7.56
N HIS A 778 20.64 -2.91 7.99
CA HIS A 778 20.38 -4.11 7.21
C HIS A 778 19.76 -3.85 5.82
N ASN A 779 18.95 -2.78 5.70
CA ASN A 779 18.22 -2.44 4.49
C ASN A 779 19.09 -1.66 3.50
N ILE A 780 20.11 -2.32 2.94
CA ILE A 780 21.03 -1.72 1.97
C ILE A 780 20.30 -1.52 0.63
N PRO A 781 20.21 -0.28 0.10
CA PRO A 781 19.64 -0.04 -1.22
C PRO A 781 20.46 -0.75 -2.30
N MET A 782 19.81 -1.57 -3.13
CA MET A 782 20.50 -2.27 -4.22
C MET A 782 20.93 -1.27 -5.30
N ASN A 783 22.20 -1.32 -5.68
CA ASN A 783 22.76 -0.40 -6.65
C ASN A 783 22.90 -1.08 -8.02
N ALA A 784 21.79 -1.11 -8.76
CA ALA A 784 21.75 -1.77 -10.06
C ALA A 784 22.80 -1.25 -11.05
N ALA A 785 23.17 0.04 -11.01
CA ALA A 785 24.21 0.57 -11.90
C ALA A 785 25.58 -0.06 -11.62
N HIS A 786 25.92 -0.22 -10.34
CA HIS A 786 27.15 -0.87 -9.90
C HIS A 786 27.14 -2.37 -10.17
N ASP A 787 25.99 -3.02 -9.95
CA ASP A 787 25.84 -4.44 -10.24
C ASP A 787 25.98 -4.71 -11.74
N LEU A 788 25.34 -3.91 -12.60
CA LEU A 788 25.45 -4.03 -14.06
C LEU A 788 26.89 -3.76 -14.54
N GLN A 789 27.60 -2.81 -13.92
CA GLN A 789 29.02 -2.60 -14.19
C GLN A 789 29.85 -3.81 -13.75
N TRP A 790 29.58 -4.37 -12.57
CA TRP A 790 30.20 -5.59 -12.08
C TRP A 790 29.81 -6.84 -12.88
N PHE A 791 28.71 -6.82 -13.62
CA PHE A 791 28.35 -7.88 -14.56
C PHE A 791 28.94 -7.64 -15.95
N GLY A 792 29.54 -6.48 -16.19
CA GLY A 792 30.09 -6.11 -17.50
C GLY A 792 29.01 -5.84 -18.56
N LEU A 793 27.80 -5.47 -18.11
CA LEU A 793 26.66 -5.16 -18.98
C LEU A 793 26.63 -3.67 -19.37
N THR A 794 27.34 -2.81 -18.65
CA THR A 794 27.59 -1.42 -19.05
C THR A 794 29.01 -1.28 -19.61
N GLY A 795 29.12 -1.00 -20.91
CA GLY A 795 30.38 -0.55 -21.49
C GLY A 795 30.75 0.82 -20.94
N ASN A 796 32.05 1.09 -20.72
CA ASN A 796 32.57 2.39 -20.27
C ASN A 796 31.93 3.57 -21.03
N THR A 797 30.92 4.20 -20.45
CA THR A 797 30.57 5.59 -20.78
C THR A 797 31.62 6.46 -20.11
N ALA A 798 32.70 6.73 -20.84
CA ALA A 798 33.57 7.87 -20.55
C ALA A 798 32.72 9.15 -20.49
N PRO A 799 33.04 10.12 -19.61
CA PRO A 799 32.33 11.39 -19.56
C PRO A 799 32.45 12.10 -20.91
N VAL A 800 31.33 12.68 -21.34
CA VAL A 800 31.22 13.52 -22.54
C VAL A 800 32.32 14.58 -22.52
N THR A 801 33.13 14.54 -23.58
CA THR A 801 34.09 15.56 -23.99
C THR A 801 33.46 16.96 -23.98
N SER A 802 33.93 17.84 -23.11
CA SER A 802 34.01 19.27 -23.40
C SER A 802 35.45 19.60 -23.79
N SER A 803 35.59 20.01 -25.04
CA SER A 803 36.83 20.51 -25.63
C SER A 803 37.20 21.85 -25.00
N THR A 804 38.34 21.91 -24.31
CA THR A 804 39.18 23.11 -24.31
C THR A 804 40.65 22.72 -24.32
N ARG A 805 41.34 23.21 -25.35
CA ARG A 805 42.70 22.88 -25.77
C ARG A 805 43.73 23.71 -24.99
N VAL A 806 44.67 22.99 -24.36
CA VAL A 806 46.12 23.25 -24.19
C VAL A 806 46.58 24.60 -23.59
N SER A 807 47.34 24.50 -22.50
CA SER A 807 48.68 25.11 -22.40
C SER A 807 49.56 24.29 -21.47
N THR A 808 50.56 23.65 -22.07
CA THR A 808 51.72 23.03 -21.42
C THR A 808 52.70 24.10 -20.95
N THR A 809 53.15 24.02 -19.70
CA THR A 809 54.45 24.57 -19.31
C THR A 809 55.16 23.60 -18.38
N SER A 810 56.22 22.99 -18.90
CA SER A 810 57.21 22.21 -18.17
C SER A 810 58.27 23.13 -17.55
N VAL A 811 58.62 22.91 -16.28
CA VAL A 811 59.89 23.31 -15.66
C VAL A 811 60.25 22.16 -14.70
N ALA A 812 61.08 21.20 -15.08
CA ALA A 812 62.55 21.17 -14.98
C ALA A 812 63.08 21.08 -13.53
N GLN A 813 63.59 19.88 -13.21
CA GLN A 813 64.73 19.50 -12.36
C GLN A 813 65.11 20.36 -11.13
N SER A 814 65.34 19.71 -9.98
CA SER A 814 66.71 19.42 -9.52
C SER A 814 66.76 18.65 -8.20
N THR A 815 67.65 17.65 -8.21
CA THR A 815 68.18 16.80 -7.14
C THR A 815 68.93 17.56 -6.05
N THR A 816 68.92 17.02 -4.82
CA THR A 816 70.15 16.86 -4.02
C THR A 816 70.05 15.72 -3.00
N PHE A 817 71.08 14.87 -3.05
CA PHE A 817 71.43 13.71 -2.21
C PHE A 817 71.93 14.12 -0.81
N VAL A 818 71.82 13.22 0.18
CA VAL A 818 72.89 12.70 1.08
C VAL A 818 72.34 11.40 1.75
N THR A 819 72.70 10.17 1.32
CA THR A 819 73.67 9.19 1.92
C THR A 819 73.54 8.98 3.45
N SER A 820 73.62 7.80 4.08
CA SER A 820 73.95 6.41 3.69
C SER A 820 73.88 5.50 4.94
N SER A 821 73.77 4.17 4.71
CA SER A 821 74.29 3.04 5.55
C SER A 821 73.69 2.82 6.96
N SER A 822 73.49 1.61 7.51
CA SER A 822 73.82 0.22 7.14
C SER A 822 73.24 -0.77 8.18
N THR A 823 73.24 -2.05 7.78
CA THR A 823 73.45 -3.28 8.58
C THR A 823 72.29 -3.98 9.33
N THR A 824 72.10 -5.22 8.91
CA THR A 824 71.42 -6.36 9.53
C THR A 824 72.14 -6.83 10.81
N THR A 825 71.40 -7.09 11.91
CA THR A 825 71.74 -8.13 12.91
C THR A 825 70.55 -8.48 13.80
N SER A 826 70.41 -9.78 14.09
CA SER A 826 69.44 -10.44 14.96
C SER A 826 69.68 -10.21 16.46
N ALA A 827 68.62 -10.04 17.27
CA ALA A 827 68.64 -10.32 18.72
C ALA A 827 67.23 -10.56 19.30
N ALA A 828 67.15 -11.45 20.29
CA ALA A 828 65.96 -11.98 20.95
C ALA A 828 65.23 -10.98 21.89
N ALA A 829 63.97 -11.27 22.19
CA ALA A 829 63.06 -10.48 23.03
C ALA A 829 63.32 -10.66 24.55
N PRO A 830 63.09 -9.61 25.38
CA PRO A 830 63.23 -9.72 26.84
C PRO A 830 61.91 -10.14 27.52
N THR A 831 62.03 -11.10 28.44
CA THR A 831 61.02 -11.47 29.45
C THR A 831 60.82 -10.37 30.49
N ALA A 832 59.59 -9.91 30.69
CA ALA A 832 59.24 -8.91 31.71
C ALA A 832 58.85 -9.57 33.04
N THR A 833 59.79 -9.64 33.98
CA THR A 833 59.56 -10.05 35.36
C THR A 833 59.05 -8.86 36.17
N GLY A 834 57.86 -8.97 36.78
CA GLY A 834 57.36 -7.98 37.77
C GLY A 834 55.91 -7.53 37.63
N CYS A 835 55.15 -8.00 36.64
CA CYS A 835 53.76 -7.56 36.47
C CYS A 835 52.74 -8.52 37.10
N VAL A 836 51.65 -7.95 37.64
CA VAL A 836 50.60 -8.66 38.39
C VAL A 836 49.26 -8.54 37.64
N ALA A 837 48.67 -9.68 37.28
CA ALA A 837 47.39 -9.81 36.60
C ALA A 837 46.21 -9.60 37.56
N GLN A 838 45.25 -8.75 37.19
CA GLN A 838 44.04 -8.49 37.98
C GLN A 838 43.05 -9.67 37.90
N ARG A 839 42.00 -9.68 38.74
CA ARG A 839 40.94 -10.71 38.68
C ARG A 839 40.40 -10.84 37.25
N TRP A 840 40.22 -12.07 36.79
CA TRP A 840 39.81 -12.44 35.44
C TRP A 840 40.81 -12.14 34.32
N ALA A 841 41.99 -11.58 34.61
CA ALA A 841 43.03 -11.47 33.59
C ALA A 841 43.71 -12.82 33.32
N GLN A 842 44.19 -13.00 32.09
CA GLN A 842 44.98 -14.17 31.71
C GLN A 842 46.32 -14.15 32.46
N CYS A 843 46.67 -15.30 33.04
CA CYS A 843 47.90 -15.49 33.82
C CYS A 843 48.77 -16.64 33.28
N GLY A 844 48.39 -17.24 32.15
CA GLY A 844 49.18 -18.29 31.51
C GLY A 844 48.54 -18.83 30.23
N GLY A 845 49.31 -19.64 29.49
CA GLY A 845 48.92 -20.25 28.22
C GLY A 845 50.09 -20.32 27.24
N GLN A 846 50.11 -21.30 26.34
CA GLN A 846 51.14 -21.41 25.30
C GLN A 846 51.18 -20.14 24.43
N GLY A 847 52.35 -19.50 24.36
CA GLY A 847 52.56 -18.23 23.63
C GLY A 847 52.15 -16.97 24.38
N PHE A 848 51.73 -17.06 25.65
CA PHE A 848 51.37 -15.90 26.46
C PHE A 848 52.62 -15.21 27.04
N ASN A 849 52.82 -13.94 26.69
CA ASN A 849 53.95 -13.10 27.15
C ASN A 849 53.53 -12.04 28.20
N GLY A 850 52.35 -12.20 28.83
CA GLY A 850 51.83 -11.28 29.84
C GLY A 850 52.13 -11.71 31.28
N CYS A 851 51.46 -11.06 32.24
CA CYS A 851 51.69 -11.27 33.68
C CYS A 851 51.28 -12.65 34.15
N THR A 852 52.17 -13.40 34.80
CA THR A 852 51.90 -14.77 35.28
C THR A 852 51.48 -14.85 36.75
N VAL A 853 51.58 -13.75 37.50
CA VAL A 853 51.24 -13.68 38.93
C VAL A 853 49.93 -12.93 39.09
N CYS A 854 48.97 -13.48 39.83
CA CYS A 854 47.67 -12.85 40.09
C CYS A 854 47.72 -11.90 41.29
N ALA A 855 46.90 -10.84 41.26
CA ALA A 855 46.72 -9.94 42.39
C ALA A 855 46.01 -10.66 43.54
N SER A 856 46.51 -10.53 44.78
CA SER A 856 45.85 -11.10 45.96
C SER A 856 44.41 -10.57 46.09
N PRO A 857 43.41 -11.42 46.39
CA PRO A 857 43.47 -12.81 46.86
C PRO A 857 43.39 -13.89 45.77
N TYR A 858 43.55 -13.53 44.49
CA TYR A 858 43.25 -14.42 43.36
C TYR A 858 44.44 -15.31 42.99
N THR A 859 44.16 -16.51 42.46
CA THR A 859 45.18 -17.48 42.05
C THR A 859 45.04 -17.87 40.58
N CYS A 860 46.18 -18.13 39.93
CA CYS A 860 46.18 -18.49 38.51
C CYS A 860 45.66 -19.91 38.34
N THR A 861 44.46 -20.04 37.78
CA THR A 861 43.79 -21.32 37.56
C THR A 861 43.95 -21.75 36.12
N PHE A 862 44.49 -22.95 35.91
CA PHE A 862 44.65 -23.54 34.58
C PHE A 862 43.28 -23.88 33.98
N SER A 863 43.01 -23.43 32.75
CA SER A 863 41.79 -23.79 32.02
C SER A 863 42.10 -24.77 30.88
N ASN A 864 43.09 -24.44 30.05
CA ASN A 864 43.58 -25.32 28.98
C ASN A 864 44.99 -24.92 28.54
N ASN A 865 45.59 -25.68 27.62
CA ASN A 865 46.97 -25.50 27.17
C ASN A 865 47.29 -24.08 26.65
N TRP A 866 46.28 -23.33 26.21
CA TRP A 866 46.44 -21.99 25.64
C TRP A 866 45.98 -20.88 26.58
N TYR A 867 45.36 -21.21 27.73
CA TYR A 867 44.70 -20.23 28.58
C TYR A 867 44.62 -20.66 30.05
N SER A 868 45.10 -19.77 30.94
CA SER A 868 44.94 -19.82 32.39
C SER A 868 44.51 -18.43 32.88
N GLN A 869 43.67 -18.36 33.92
CA GLN A 869 43.06 -17.11 34.36
C GLN A 869 43.15 -16.91 35.88
N CYS A 870 43.28 -15.67 36.33
CA CYS A 870 43.21 -15.30 37.75
C CYS A 870 41.78 -15.38 38.27
N LEU A 871 41.53 -16.30 39.22
CA LEU A 871 40.21 -16.50 39.84
C LEU A 871 40.22 -16.32 41.35
#